data_AF-A0A843LJC6-F1
#
_entry.id   AF-A0A843LJC6-F1
#
_cell.length_a   1.000
_cell.length_b   1.000
_cell.length_c   1.000
_cell.angle_alpha   90.00
_cell.angle_beta   90.00
_cell.angle_gamma   90.00
#
_symmetry.space_group_name_H-M   'P 1'
#
loop_
_entity.id
_entity.type
_entity.pdbx_description
1 polymer ?
#
loop_
_entity_poly.entity_id
_entity_poly.type
_entity_poly.pdbx_seq_one_letter_code
_entity_poly.pdbx_strand_id
1 'polypeptide(L)'
;MKKKKSVVKSKVISKVKPKKIIKNKPKNYNFYLTMALIGLLIIIAFSVFQIIEKPALTGKAITIPAIPDGCSENEIKTMWSSVFNEGSSGVNVSANLTGGLCAFIAHKIKNSTELYYIQGVHSQSFTSIRAAYTNFTLNLSNYNVYFIINKTYSPVDISNISRRNITNEDYAQSEFIRYFNNSLSNGSWEQQTMNDIPAFGNTEVGVVENSLNSNLRNVFREYSLVDWWYAKINSSQCMPNWTVQASNCSADERKIFYYTDLNSCSNISGIPANYSLGCDLNGNGVIGNGSIKATIPLVPYINGTLLNNSLNYTNNSLLRVELKRDNVSLIWFDHNFSLTLNLSDIYIETQNSSYNFSYIIVENLSDKKSVSFDRLNTSNSAVCIRDTKVNSINDFSESCNSSSEFILNCPGNITSETKFYACEKTNTTYTVSGLTGSAVKEFINSENQPVCASNWSCASWAVCSSAGNQTRVCTDLNNCTSPTIAKPIESQTCMPPCTLNWTCTNFTPEICPKNQERTRVCTDLNKCGVTTGKPTEVESCVYETTPVWIWFSLGGLVIIAIIGVIVWMTISLTKKTPPEKPFEDDSDNHIDWPITPPENSKPTTQNLPAQIQSPASESPPTRAPLPSPMPAQDQTTNPPVPKPYIPRINRPNTEKPKKQDSQ
;
A
#
# COMPACT_ATOMS: atom_id res chain seq x y z
N MET A 1 -5.01 -67.12 4.38
CA MET A 1 -4.66 -67.98 5.55
C MET A 1 -5.42 -67.50 6.79
N LYS A 2 -5.60 -68.37 7.81
CA LYS A 2 -6.02 -68.10 9.22
C LYS A 2 -7.29 -67.21 9.42
N LYS A 3 -8.42 -67.72 9.95
CA LYS A 3 -8.73 -68.05 11.39
C LYS A 3 -8.76 -66.80 12.28
N LYS A 4 -9.73 -66.57 13.19
CA LYS A 4 -10.73 -67.42 13.91
C LYS A 4 -11.93 -66.50 14.34
N LYS A 5 -13.20 -66.94 14.35
CA LYS A 5 -13.99 -67.57 15.45
C LYS A 5 -14.22 -66.70 16.72
N SER A 6 -15.33 -66.77 17.50
CA SER A 6 -16.62 -67.51 17.40
C SER A 6 -17.45 -67.40 18.71
N VAL A 7 -18.81 -67.34 18.65
CA VAL A 7 -19.80 -68.00 19.59
C VAL A 7 -19.81 -67.58 21.08
N VAL A 8 -20.89 -67.63 21.89
CA VAL A 8 -22.39 -67.62 21.78
C VAL A 8 -22.91 -67.80 23.23
N LYS A 9 -24.07 -67.23 23.61
CA LYS A 9 -25.10 -67.94 24.40
C LYS A 9 -26.40 -67.16 24.63
N SER A 10 -27.48 -67.92 24.74
CA SER A 10 -28.80 -67.51 25.23
C SER A 10 -29.22 -68.41 26.39
N LYS A 11 -30.05 -67.88 27.31
CA LYS A 11 -31.06 -68.57 28.13
C LYS A 11 -31.91 -67.47 28.80
N VAL A 12 -33.22 -67.35 28.56
CA VAL A 12 -34.39 -68.20 28.90
C VAL A 12 -35.12 -67.69 30.15
N ILE A 13 -36.26 -67.04 29.87
CA ILE A 13 -37.59 -67.13 30.52
C ILE A 13 -37.65 -67.27 32.04
N SER A 14 -38.34 -66.32 32.68
CA SER A 14 -39.31 -66.63 33.74
C SER A 14 -40.64 -65.90 33.47
N LYS A 15 -41.76 -66.42 33.97
CA LYS A 15 -43.12 -65.84 33.81
C LYS A 15 -43.62 -65.35 35.15
N VAL A 16 -44.18 -64.14 35.21
CA VAL A 16 -45.07 -63.68 36.30
C VAL A 16 -46.28 -62.95 35.69
N LYS A 17 -47.47 -63.17 36.25
CA LYS A 17 -48.75 -62.59 35.78
C LYS A 17 -49.21 -61.42 36.70
N PRO A 18 -50.26 -60.65 36.36
CA PRO A 18 -50.28 -59.20 36.61
C PRO A 18 -50.80 -58.77 37.99
N LYS A 19 -50.51 -57.52 38.35
CA LYS A 19 -51.17 -56.76 39.44
C LYS A 19 -51.76 -55.46 38.88
N LYS A 20 -53.07 -55.24 39.03
CA LYS A 20 -53.70 -53.92 38.87
C LYS A 20 -53.35 -53.07 40.09
N ILE A 21 -52.88 -51.83 39.92
CA ILE A 21 -52.97 -50.75 40.92
C ILE A 21 -53.08 -49.39 40.20
N ILE A 22 -54.16 -48.66 40.55
CA ILE A 22 -54.36 -47.20 40.65
C ILE A 22 -53.62 -46.26 39.66
N LYS A 23 -54.41 -45.52 38.86
CA LYS A 23 -53.95 -44.31 38.14
C LYS A 23 -53.77 -43.14 39.11
N ASN A 24 -52.54 -42.65 39.31
CA ASN A 24 -52.30 -41.30 39.84
C ASN A 24 -52.10 -40.31 38.69
N LYS A 25 -52.78 -39.16 38.73
CA LYS A 25 -52.48 -38.03 37.82
C LYS A 25 -51.09 -37.46 38.18
N PRO A 26 -50.14 -37.35 37.24
CA PRO A 26 -48.94 -36.55 37.47
C PRO A 26 -49.33 -35.08 37.67
N LYS A 27 -48.67 -34.38 38.61
CA LYS A 27 -48.87 -32.94 38.81
C LYS A 27 -48.27 -32.16 37.63
N ASN A 28 -48.87 -31.03 37.26
CA ASN A 28 -48.55 -30.27 36.04
C ASN A 28 -47.15 -29.60 36.00
N TYR A 29 -46.21 -29.97 36.87
CA TYR A 29 -44.88 -29.36 36.92
C TYR A 29 -44.09 -29.55 35.61
N ASN A 30 -44.20 -30.74 35.00
CA ASN A 30 -43.61 -31.00 33.69
C ASN A 30 -44.16 -30.08 32.59
N PHE A 31 -45.42 -29.63 32.68
CA PHE A 31 -46.02 -28.75 31.67
C PHE A 31 -45.36 -27.38 31.66
N TYR A 32 -45.20 -26.75 32.83
CA TYR A 32 -44.50 -25.48 32.96
C TYR A 32 -43.01 -25.58 32.58
N LEU A 33 -42.35 -26.69 32.94
CA LEU A 33 -40.96 -26.94 32.53
C LEU A 33 -40.84 -27.10 30.99
N THR A 34 -41.77 -27.79 30.34
CA THR A 34 -41.80 -27.86 28.87
C THR A 34 -42.09 -26.51 28.22
N MET A 35 -43.02 -25.70 28.75
CA MET A 35 -43.30 -24.37 28.22
C MET A 35 -42.11 -23.42 28.36
N ALA A 36 -41.37 -23.50 29.47
CA ALA A 36 -40.14 -22.74 29.67
C ALA A 36 -39.01 -23.17 28.71
N LEU A 37 -38.82 -24.48 28.50
CA LEU A 37 -37.86 -25.00 27.51
C LEU A 37 -38.24 -24.65 26.08
N ILE A 38 -39.52 -24.70 25.72
CA ILE A 38 -40.03 -24.28 24.42
C ILE A 38 -39.79 -22.77 24.21
N GLY A 39 -40.06 -21.94 25.22
CA GLY A 39 -39.75 -20.50 25.17
C GLY A 39 -38.26 -20.22 24.96
N LEU A 40 -37.39 -20.92 25.70
CA LEU A 40 -35.94 -20.79 25.54
C LEU A 40 -35.46 -21.25 24.15
N LEU A 41 -36.00 -22.36 23.63
CA LEU A 41 -35.68 -22.87 22.29
C LEU A 41 -36.18 -21.94 21.19
N ILE A 42 -37.34 -21.29 21.35
CA ILE A 42 -37.84 -20.27 20.42
C ILE A 42 -36.91 -19.04 20.43
N ILE A 43 -36.48 -18.57 21.60
CA ILE A 43 -35.54 -17.43 21.70
C ILE A 43 -34.19 -17.77 21.04
N ILE A 44 -33.65 -18.97 21.28
CA ILE A 44 -32.40 -19.43 20.64
C ILE A 44 -32.59 -19.55 19.12
N ALA A 45 -33.71 -20.12 18.64
CA ALA A 45 -34.00 -20.21 17.21
C ALA A 45 -34.11 -18.82 16.56
N PHE A 46 -34.75 -17.86 17.23
CA PHE A 46 -34.88 -16.48 16.75
C PHE A 46 -33.54 -15.72 16.75
N SER A 47 -32.63 -16.07 17.68
CA SER A 47 -31.25 -15.55 17.70
C SER A 47 -30.41 -16.12 16.56
N VAL A 48 -30.56 -17.41 16.25
CA VAL A 48 -29.81 -18.08 15.16
C VAL A 48 -30.34 -17.66 13.77
N PHE A 49 -31.62 -17.35 13.63
CA PHE A 49 -32.21 -16.93 12.35
C PHE A 49 -31.76 -15.55 11.84
N GLN A 50 -31.01 -14.78 12.64
CA GLN A 50 -30.42 -13.49 12.23
C GLN A 50 -29.07 -13.64 11.51
N ILE A 51 -28.57 -14.86 11.29
CA ILE A 51 -27.30 -15.13 10.58
C ILE A 51 -27.54 -16.10 9.42
N ILE A 52 -28.21 -15.62 8.37
CA ILE A 52 -28.27 -16.27 7.05
C ILE A 52 -27.99 -15.20 5.99
N GLU A 53 -26.85 -15.32 5.33
CA GLU A 53 -26.44 -14.41 4.25
C GLU A 53 -27.32 -14.61 3.00
N LYS A 54 -27.66 -13.52 2.32
CA LYS A 54 -28.35 -13.57 1.03
C LYS A 54 -27.33 -13.92 -0.07
N PRO A 55 -27.66 -14.80 -1.03
CA PRO A 55 -26.77 -15.08 -2.15
C PRO A 55 -26.59 -13.82 -3.00
N ALA A 56 -25.33 -13.41 -3.20
CA ALA A 56 -25.01 -12.26 -4.04
C ALA A 56 -25.24 -12.60 -5.53
N LEU A 57 -25.87 -11.68 -6.25
CA LEU A 57 -26.01 -11.75 -7.71
C LEU A 57 -24.64 -11.61 -8.37
N THR A 58 -24.15 -12.65 -9.03
CA THR A 58 -22.88 -12.68 -9.77
C THR A 58 -22.96 -11.95 -11.11
N GLY A 59 -23.34 -10.68 -11.07
CA GLY A 59 -23.13 -9.75 -12.17
C GLY A 59 -21.64 -9.54 -12.39
N LYS A 60 -21.16 -9.76 -13.62
CA LYS A 60 -19.77 -9.48 -14.00
C LYS A 60 -19.55 -7.97 -13.87
N ALA A 61 -18.68 -7.54 -12.95
CA ALA A 61 -18.52 -6.13 -12.63
C ALA A 61 -18.14 -5.33 -13.88
N ILE A 62 -18.92 -4.27 -14.15
CA ILE A 62 -18.61 -3.29 -15.19
C ILE A 62 -17.40 -2.50 -14.71
N THR A 63 -16.37 -2.38 -15.54
CA THR A 63 -15.19 -1.57 -15.24
C THR A 63 -15.60 -0.13 -14.97
N ILE A 64 -15.16 0.42 -13.83
CA ILE A 64 -15.34 1.85 -13.55
C ILE A 64 -14.63 2.61 -14.68
N PRO A 65 -15.35 3.37 -15.51
CA PRO A 65 -14.76 3.98 -16.69
C PRO A 65 -13.80 5.10 -16.27
N ALA A 66 -12.71 5.25 -17.02
CA ALA A 66 -11.81 6.39 -16.84
C ALA A 66 -12.59 7.68 -17.06
N ILE A 67 -12.74 8.47 -16.00
CA ILE A 67 -13.37 9.80 -16.05
C ILE A 67 -12.47 10.68 -16.93
N PRO A 68 -13.01 11.43 -17.91
CA PRO A 68 -12.22 12.32 -18.73
C PRO A 68 -11.75 13.52 -17.89
N ASP A 69 -10.43 13.70 -17.75
CA ASP A 69 -9.82 14.83 -17.02
C ASP A 69 -10.12 16.17 -17.71
N GLY A 70 -10.22 16.15 -19.04
CA GLY A 70 -10.68 17.25 -19.88
C GLY A 70 -12.08 17.06 -20.45
N CYS A 71 -12.47 18.00 -21.31
CA CYS A 71 -13.71 17.93 -22.09
C CYS A 71 -13.45 17.54 -23.55
N SER A 72 -12.33 16.84 -23.84
CA SER A 72 -11.99 16.50 -25.22
C SER A 72 -12.81 15.32 -25.72
N GLU A 73 -13.13 15.37 -27.01
CA GLU A 73 -13.86 14.29 -27.70
C GLU A 73 -13.13 12.94 -27.60
N ASN A 74 -11.79 12.92 -27.55
CA ASN A 74 -11.01 11.70 -27.49
C ASN A 74 -11.07 11.01 -26.11
N GLU A 75 -11.04 11.79 -25.01
CA GLU A 75 -11.23 11.26 -23.66
C GLU A 75 -12.65 10.71 -23.49
N ILE A 76 -13.66 11.46 -23.94
CA ILE A 76 -15.08 11.04 -23.90
C ILE A 76 -15.31 9.78 -24.75
N LYS A 77 -14.65 9.64 -25.91
CA LYS A 77 -14.65 8.42 -26.74
C LYS A 77 -13.87 7.25 -26.13
N THR A 78 -12.87 7.52 -25.30
CA THR A 78 -12.14 6.49 -24.53
C THR A 78 -13.04 5.97 -23.40
N MET A 79 -13.64 6.88 -22.63
CA MET A 79 -14.63 6.57 -21.60
C MET A 79 -15.82 5.78 -22.18
N TRP A 80 -16.36 6.20 -23.32
CA TRP A 80 -17.40 5.46 -24.06
C TRP A 80 -17.02 4.00 -24.30
N SER A 81 -15.79 3.79 -24.79
CA SER A 81 -15.30 2.45 -25.15
C SER A 81 -15.18 1.54 -23.91
N SER A 82 -14.89 2.12 -22.74
CA SER A 82 -14.95 1.40 -21.46
C SER A 82 -16.37 1.15 -20.97
N VAL A 83 -17.28 2.12 -21.08
CA VAL A 83 -18.67 2.02 -20.56
C VAL A 83 -19.48 0.94 -21.28
N PHE A 84 -19.40 0.88 -22.61
CA PHE A 84 -20.19 -0.05 -23.41
C PHE A 84 -19.40 -1.27 -23.93
N ASN A 85 -18.09 -1.34 -23.67
CA ASN A 85 -17.18 -2.34 -24.26
C ASN A 85 -17.30 -2.38 -25.81
N GLU A 86 -17.46 -1.22 -26.43
CA GLU A 86 -17.69 -1.07 -27.87
C GLU A 86 -16.87 0.09 -28.46
N GLY A 87 -16.25 -0.14 -29.61
CA GLY A 87 -15.41 0.85 -30.31
C GLY A 87 -16.15 2.15 -30.63
N SER A 88 -15.50 3.27 -30.32
CA SER A 88 -16.01 4.64 -30.45
C SER A 88 -16.18 5.18 -31.87
N SER A 89 -15.92 4.36 -32.90
CA SER A 89 -16.28 4.70 -34.28
C SER A 89 -17.79 4.90 -34.42
N GLY A 90 -18.21 6.00 -35.04
CA GLY A 90 -19.63 6.39 -35.14
C GLY A 90 -20.23 7.02 -33.88
N VAL A 91 -19.45 7.28 -32.82
CA VAL A 91 -19.92 8.05 -31.65
C VAL A 91 -19.88 9.54 -31.97
N ASN A 92 -21.04 10.19 -31.86
CA ASN A 92 -21.18 11.64 -31.88
C ASN A 92 -20.99 12.17 -30.45
N VAL A 93 -20.13 13.18 -30.28
CA VAL A 93 -19.91 13.86 -28.99
C VAL A 93 -20.32 15.32 -29.09
N SER A 94 -20.87 15.86 -28.02
CA SER A 94 -21.19 17.27 -27.84
C SER A 94 -20.81 17.67 -26.42
N ALA A 95 -19.77 18.50 -26.29
CA ALA A 95 -19.17 18.88 -25.03
C ALA A 95 -19.14 20.40 -24.89
N ASN A 96 -19.35 20.88 -23.66
CA ASN A 96 -19.27 22.30 -23.30
C ASN A 96 -18.45 22.43 -22.01
N LEU A 97 -17.37 23.23 -22.08
CA LEU A 97 -16.57 23.60 -20.93
C LEU A 97 -16.97 25.03 -20.50
N THR A 98 -17.66 25.15 -19.37
CA THR A 98 -18.08 26.46 -18.82
C THR A 98 -17.60 26.58 -17.38
N GLY A 99 -16.73 27.55 -17.09
CA GLY A 99 -16.26 27.82 -15.72
C GLY A 99 -15.43 26.70 -15.08
N GLY A 100 -14.73 25.88 -15.88
CA GLY A 100 -13.99 24.71 -15.39
C GLY A 100 -14.85 23.48 -15.10
N LEU A 101 -16.17 23.56 -15.34
CA LEU A 101 -17.07 22.41 -15.38
C LEU A 101 -17.21 21.94 -16.82
N CYS A 102 -16.88 20.67 -17.06
CA CYS A 102 -17.09 19.96 -18.30
C CYS A 102 -18.46 19.28 -18.27
N ALA A 103 -19.38 19.68 -19.15
CA ALA A 103 -20.66 18.99 -19.36
C ALA A 103 -20.67 18.41 -20.78
N PHE A 104 -20.95 17.12 -20.92
CA PHE A 104 -20.93 16.44 -22.21
C PHE A 104 -22.08 15.45 -22.41
N ILE A 105 -22.40 15.23 -23.67
CA ILE A 105 -23.25 14.15 -24.17
C ILE A 105 -22.49 13.42 -25.27
N ALA A 106 -22.52 12.09 -25.23
CA ALA A 106 -22.09 11.21 -26.30
C ALA A 106 -23.25 10.29 -26.71
N HIS A 107 -23.41 9.99 -27.99
CA HIS A 107 -24.41 9.03 -28.46
C HIS A 107 -23.93 8.27 -29.71
N LYS A 108 -24.52 7.10 -29.93
CA LYS A 108 -24.28 6.26 -31.11
C LYS A 108 -25.56 5.52 -31.48
N ILE A 109 -25.87 5.53 -32.77
CA ILE A 109 -26.95 4.74 -33.37
C ILE A 109 -26.28 3.60 -34.14
N LYS A 110 -26.47 2.36 -33.67
CA LYS A 110 -25.71 1.19 -34.16
C LYS A 110 -26.40 0.47 -35.32
N ASN A 111 -27.71 0.61 -35.40
CA ASN A 111 -28.61 0.28 -36.50
C ASN A 111 -29.88 1.15 -36.34
N SER A 112 -30.89 0.97 -37.17
CA SER A 112 -32.15 1.74 -37.11
C SER A 112 -32.98 1.55 -35.82
N THR A 113 -32.51 0.75 -34.85
CA THR A 113 -33.26 0.38 -33.64
C THR A 113 -32.49 0.45 -32.32
N GLU A 114 -31.16 0.60 -32.33
CA GLU A 114 -30.33 0.61 -31.12
C GLU A 114 -29.69 1.98 -30.87
N LEU A 115 -30.08 2.65 -29.78
CA LEU A 115 -29.49 3.91 -29.31
C LEU A 115 -28.67 3.67 -28.03
N TYR A 116 -27.40 4.03 -28.10
CA TYR A 116 -26.48 4.11 -26.97
C TYR A 116 -26.27 5.60 -26.63
N TYR A 117 -26.21 5.93 -25.35
CA TYR A 117 -26.11 7.31 -24.87
C TYR A 117 -25.34 7.40 -23.55
N ILE A 118 -24.50 8.43 -23.41
CA ILE A 118 -23.87 8.82 -22.15
C ILE A 118 -24.04 10.33 -22.00
N GLN A 119 -24.43 10.77 -20.80
CA GLN A 119 -24.25 12.15 -20.34
C GLN A 119 -23.29 12.18 -19.16
N GLY A 120 -22.51 13.25 -19.05
CA GLY A 120 -21.61 13.44 -17.92
C GLY A 120 -21.40 14.91 -17.57
N VAL A 121 -21.14 15.14 -16.30
CA VAL A 121 -20.69 16.41 -15.73
C VAL A 121 -19.46 16.10 -14.87
N HIS A 122 -18.34 16.75 -15.17
CA HIS A 122 -17.08 16.63 -14.44
C HIS A 122 -16.54 18.02 -14.04
N SER A 123 -16.05 18.12 -12.81
CA SER A 123 -15.23 19.20 -12.28
C SER A 123 -14.30 18.66 -11.20
N GLN A 124 -13.34 19.48 -10.75
CA GLN A 124 -12.40 19.12 -9.66
C GLN A 124 -13.07 18.70 -8.35
N SER A 125 -14.35 19.05 -8.12
CA SER A 125 -15.08 18.76 -6.89
C SER A 125 -16.30 17.84 -7.07
N PHE A 126 -16.69 17.52 -8.30
CA PHE A 126 -17.90 16.76 -8.59
C PHE A 126 -17.78 15.99 -9.91
N THR A 127 -18.16 14.71 -9.91
CA THR A 127 -18.37 13.95 -11.15
C THR A 127 -19.70 13.20 -11.07
N SER A 128 -20.48 13.28 -12.14
CA SER A 128 -21.65 12.44 -12.36
C SER A 128 -21.66 11.98 -13.81
N ILE A 129 -21.79 10.67 -14.04
CA ILE A 129 -21.91 10.05 -15.36
C ILE A 129 -23.18 9.21 -15.34
N ARG A 130 -23.99 9.28 -16.40
CA ARG A 130 -25.16 8.43 -16.61
C ARG A 130 -25.09 7.86 -18.01
N ALA A 131 -25.14 6.54 -18.12
CA ALA A 131 -25.13 5.83 -19.40
C ALA A 131 -26.43 5.03 -19.56
N ALA A 132 -26.98 5.01 -20.77
CA ALA A 132 -28.17 4.25 -21.11
C ALA A 132 -28.01 3.58 -22.49
N TYR A 133 -28.69 2.45 -22.64
CA TYR A 133 -28.87 1.72 -23.88
C TYR A 133 -30.36 1.42 -24.04
N THR A 134 -30.92 1.67 -25.22
CA THR A 134 -32.34 1.45 -25.46
C THR A 134 -32.62 0.95 -26.88
N ASN A 135 -33.58 0.04 -26.98
CA ASN A 135 -34.15 -0.41 -28.25
C ASN A 135 -35.37 0.46 -28.56
N PHE A 136 -35.30 1.24 -29.63
CA PHE A 136 -36.32 2.20 -30.04
C PHE A 136 -36.76 1.93 -31.47
N THR A 137 -38.07 1.96 -31.74
CA THR A 137 -38.59 1.61 -33.08
C THR A 137 -38.80 2.88 -33.89
N LEU A 138 -37.82 3.27 -34.70
CA LEU A 138 -37.91 4.46 -35.56
C LEU A 138 -38.88 4.25 -36.74
N ASN A 139 -40.16 4.55 -36.52
CA ASN A 139 -41.15 4.57 -37.60
C ASN A 139 -41.02 5.89 -38.41
N LEU A 140 -40.09 5.90 -39.37
CA LEU A 140 -39.71 7.08 -40.18
C LEU A 140 -40.74 7.48 -41.26
N SER A 141 -42.04 7.33 -40.99
CA SER A 141 -43.12 7.82 -41.85
C SER A 141 -43.58 9.22 -41.41
N ASN A 142 -43.00 10.25 -42.03
CA ASN A 142 -43.38 11.67 -41.91
C ASN A 142 -43.22 12.31 -40.51
N TYR A 143 -42.02 12.81 -40.19
CA TYR A 143 -41.72 14.25 -40.13
C TYR A 143 -40.25 14.48 -39.74
N ASN A 144 -39.75 15.72 -39.90
CA ASN A 144 -38.35 16.07 -39.72
C ASN A 144 -37.89 15.95 -38.25
N VAL A 145 -36.90 15.10 -37.98
CA VAL A 145 -36.25 15.01 -36.66
C VAL A 145 -35.26 16.17 -36.49
N TYR A 146 -35.76 17.32 -36.03
CA TYR A 146 -34.93 18.48 -35.70
C TYR A 146 -34.29 18.34 -34.31
N PHE A 147 -32.99 18.06 -34.26
CA PHE A 147 -32.18 18.21 -33.05
C PHE A 147 -31.90 19.69 -32.76
N ILE A 148 -32.89 20.40 -32.17
CA ILE A 148 -32.71 21.79 -31.74
C ILE A 148 -31.94 21.82 -30.41
N ILE A 149 -30.61 21.88 -30.51
CA ILE A 149 -29.73 22.24 -29.39
C ILE A 149 -29.38 23.73 -29.55
N ASN A 150 -30.02 24.62 -28.80
CA ASN A 150 -29.56 26.02 -28.74
C ASN A 150 -30.02 26.81 -27.50
N LYS A 151 -29.48 28.03 -27.35
CA LYS A 151 -29.62 28.91 -26.19
C LYS A 151 -31.02 29.49 -25.97
N THR A 152 -31.23 29.95 -24.74
CA THR A 152 -32.47 30.50 -24.16
C THR A 152 -33.08 31.71 -24.87
N TYR A 153 -34.40 31.67 -25.08
CA TYR A 153 -35.30 32.84 -25.08
C TYR A 153 -36.63 32.49 -24.37
N SER A 154 -37.50 33.49 -24.16
CA SER A 154 -38.59 33.50 -23.16
C SER A 154 -39.93 32.85 -23.63
N PRO A 155 -41.00 32.79 -22.81
CA PRO A 155 -41.86 31.61 -22.74
C PRO A 155 -43.04 31.61 -23.73
N VAL A 156 -43.45 30.40 -24.14
CA VAL A 156 -44.75 30.17 -24.79
C VAL A 156 -45.47 29.00 -24.12
N ASP A 157 -46.62 29.36 -23.53
CA ASP A 157 -47.85 28.59 -23.28
C ASP A 157 -47.83 27.04 -23.22
N ILE A 158 -48.31 26.50 -22.09
CA ILE A 158 -48.48 25.07 -21.81
C ILE A 158 -49.97 24.63 -21.86
N SER A 159 -50.86 25.49 -22.40
CA SER A 159 -52.33 25.36 -22.33
C SER A 159 -52.94 24.02 -22.78
N ASN A 160 -52.25 23.27 -23.66
CA ASN A 160 -52.80 22.08 -24.33
C ASN A 160 -52.23 20.72 -23.87
N ILE A 161 -51.59 20.63 -22.69
CA ILE A 161 -51.18 19.33 -22.11
C ILE A 161 -52.17 18.90 -21.02
N SER A 162 -52.84 17.77 -21.22
CA SER A 162 -53.79 17.22 -20.26
C SER A 162 -53.11 16.78 -18.95
N ARG A 163 -53.54 17.40 -17.85
CA ARG A 163 -53.20 17.02 -16.47
C ARG A 163 -53.67 15.58 -16.23
N ARG A 164 -52.89 14.80 -15.46
CA ARG A 164 -53.38 13.57 -14.82
C ARG A 164 -53.47 13.86 -13.33
N ASN A 165 -54.64 13.64 -12.75
CA ASN A 165 -54.93 13.95 -11.35
C ASN A 165 -54.58 12.74 -10.48
N ILE A 166 -53.47 12.78 -9.74
CA ILE A 166 -53.19 11.83 -8.66
C ILE A 166 -53.83 12.44 -7.41
N THR A 167 -54.98 11.89 -6.99
CA THR A 167 -55.87 12.53 -6.02
C THR A 167 -55.76 12.00 -4.59
N ASN A 168 -55.09 10.87 -4.37
CA ASN A 168 -54.88 10.29 -3.05
C ASN A 168 -53.66 9.36 -3.00
N GLU A 169 -53.27 9.01 -1.77
CA GLU A 169 -52.20 8.07 -1.42
C GLU A 169 -52.43 6.67 -2.01
N ASP A 170 -53.66 6.12 -1.91
CA ASP A 170 -53.98 4.79 -2.45
C ASP A 170 -53.67 4.67 -3.95
N TYR A 171 -53.99 5.70 -4.74
CA TYR A 171 -53.70 5.69 -6.18
C TYR A 171 -52.19 5.72 -6.43
N ALA A 172 -51.43 6.56 -5.70
CA ALA A 172 -49.97 6.60 -5.79
C ALA A 172 -49.33 5.26 -5.40
N GLN A 173 -49.75 4.67 -4.28
CA GLN A 173 -49.34 3.34 -3.81
C GLN A 173 -49.70 2.24 -4.82
N SER A 174 -50.87 2.33 -5.47
CA SER A 174 -51.30 1.33 -6.46
C SER A 174 -50.46 1.36 -7.74
N GLU A 175 -50.17 2.53 -8.31
CA GLU A 175 -49.26 2.65 -9.47
C GLU A 175 -47.83 2.27 -9.06
N PHE A 176 -47.37 2.64 -7.86
CA PHE A 176 -46.06 2.22 -7.34
C PHE A 176 -45.93 0.69 -7.29
N ILE A 177 -46.90 0.00 -6.68
CA ILE A 177 -46.95 -1.46 -6.64
C ILE A 177 -47.04 -2.04 -8.07
N ARG A 178 -47.78 -1.40 -8.98
CA ARG A 178 -47.96 -1.85 -10.36
C ARG A 178 -46.67 -1.84 -11.19
N TYR A 179 -45.80 -0.84 -11.03
CA TYR A 179 -44.53 -0.76 -11.77
C TYR A 179 -43.37 -1.46 -11.06
N PHE A 180 -43.32 -1.41 -9.73
CA PHE A 180 -42.20 -1.95 -8.96
C PHE A 180 -42.44 -3.37 -8.41
N ASN A 181 -43.66 -3.89 -8.56
CA ASN A 181 -44.08 -5.25 -8.22
C ASN A 181 -43.70 -5.70 -6.79
N ASN A 182 -43.73 -4.74 -5.86
CA ASN A 182 -43.22 -4.89 -4.50
C ASN A 182 -44.12 -4.13 -3.52
N SER A 183 -44.66 -4.82 -2.53
CA SER A 183 -45.56 -4.24 -1.51
C SER A 183 -44.74 -3.62 -0.37
N LEU A 184 -44.66 -2.29 -0.32
CA LEU A 184 -44.11 -1.59 0.84
C LEU A 184 -45.02 -1.80 2.06
N SER A 185 -44.51 -2.49 3.08
CA SER A 185 -45.18 -2.65 4.37
C SER A 185 -44.89 -1.44 5.27
N ASN A 186 -45.91 -0.59 5.46
CA ASN A 186 -45.97 0.49 6.45
C ASN A 186 -45.09 1.75 6.24
N GLY A 187 -44.40 1.90 5.12
CA GLY A 187 -43.76 3.18 4.77
C GLY A 187 -44.81 4.25 4.45
N SER A 188 -44.93 5.27 5.31
CA SER A 188 -45.88 6.38 5.15
C SER A 188 -45.58 7.27 3.95
N TRP A 189 -46.61 7.66 3.20
CA TRP A 189 -46.48 8.75 2.22
C TRP A 189 -46.80 10.10 2.86
N GLU A 190 -45.91 11.06 2.68
CA GLU A 190 -46.12 12.45 3.05
C GLU A 190 -46.55 13.25 1.82
N GLN A 191 -47.69 13.94 1.90
CA GLN A 191 -48.16 14.81 0.82
C GLN A 191 -47.38 16.13 0.85
N GLN A 192 -46.64 16.42 -0.22
CA GLN A 192 -45.88 17.65 -0.39
C GLN A 192 -46.46 18.47 -1.54
N THR A 193 -46.65 19.77 -1.35
CA THR A 193 -47.14 20.70 -2.38
C THR A 193 -45.97 21.48 -2.98
N MET A 194 -45.82 21.39 -4.31
CA MET A 194 -44.93 22.28 -5.06
C MET A 194 -45.74 22.98 -6.14
N ASN A 195 -45.75 24.32 -6.13
CA ASN A 195 -46.45 25.17 -7.10
C ASN A 195 -47.92 24.75 -7.32
N ASP A 196 -48.67 24.59 -6.23
CA ASP A 196 -50.09 24.18 -6.18
C ASP A 196 -50.41 22.81 -6.81
N ILE A 197 -49.40 21.98 -7.05
CA ILE A 197 -49.57 20.59 -7.49
C ILE A 197 -49.26 19.66 -6.29
N PRO A 198 -50.17 18.74 -5.91
CA PRO A 198 -49.91 17.75 -4.88
C PRO A 198 -48.99 16.65 -5.43
N ALA A 199 -47.92 16.36 -4.69
CA ALA A 199 -47.06 15.20 -4.84
C ALA A 199 -47.07 14.38 -3.54
N PHE A 200 -46.63 13.12 -3.62
CA PHE A 200 -46.50 12.24 -2.47
C PHE A 200 -45.08 11.66 -2.44
N GLY A 201 -44.38 11.80 -1.31
CA GLY A 201 -43.05 11.24 -1.09
C GLY A 201 -43.08 10.18 0.01
N ASN A 202 -42.35 9.08 -0.15
CA ASN A 202 -42.22 8.06 0.89
C ASN A 202 -41.02 8.36 1.80
N THR A 203 -41.21 8.35 3.12
CA THR A 203 -40.18 8.84 4.06
C THR A 203 -39.12 7.81 4.45
N GLU A 204 -39.39 6.50 4.31
CA GLU A 204 -38.43 5.44 4.67
C GLU A 204 -37.38 5.20 3.58
N VAL A 205 -37.75 5.38 2.31
CA VAL A 205 -36.82 5.36 1.18
C VAL A 205 -36.40 6.80 0.89
N GLY A 206 -35.22 7.21 1.33
CA GLY A 206 -34.73 8.59 1.26
C GLY A 206 -34.49 9.14 -0.16
N VAL A 207 -35.57 9.37 -0.91
CA VAL A 207 -35.59 9.98 -2.25
C VAL A 207 -36.00 11.45 -2.15
N VAL A 208 -35.18 12.25 -1.45
CA VAL A 208 -35.34 13.70 -1.43
C VAL A 208 -34.65 14.28 -2.67
N GLU A 209 -35.42 14.54 -3.73
CA GLU A 209 -34.94 15.27 -4.91
C GLU A 209 -34.81 16.78 -4.63
N ASN A 210 -33.73 17.17 -3.95
CA ASN A 210 -33.27 18.55 -3.82
C ASN A 210 -31.73 18.57 -3.71
N SER A 211 -31.00 19.54 -4.27
CA SER A 211 -31.37 20.56 -5.26
C SER A 211 -30.10 21.13 -5.92
N LEU A 212 -30.16 21.42 -7.23
CA LEU A 212 -29.25 22.36 -7.92
C LEU A 212 -30.04 23.10 -9.00
N ASN A 213 -29.70 24.37 -9.23
CA ASN A 213 -30.65 25.35 -9.73
C ASN A 213 -30.92 25.32 -11.25
N SER A 214 -32.21 25.42 -11.58
CA SER A 214 -32.76 26.11 -12.75
C SER A 214 -32.02 25.96 -14.09
N ASN A 215 -32.15 24.80 -14.75
CA ASN A 215 -32.97 24.66 -15.96
C ASN A 215 -32.89 23.23 -16.52
N LEU A 216 -33.89 22.82 -17.30
CA LEU A 216 -34.05 21.48 -17.92
C LEU A 216 -34.29 20.31 -16.94
N ARG A 217 -35.56 20.11 -16.56
CA ARG A 217 -36.11 18.82 -16.10
C ARG A 217 -37.37 18.49 -16.90
N ASN A 218 -37.20 17.98 -18.12
CA ASN A 218 -38.30 17.46 -18.92
C ASN A 218 -38.43 15.95 -18.71
N VAL A 219 -39.58 15.50 -18.20
CA VAL A 219 -39.97 14.10 -18.24
C VAL A 219 -40.54 13.81 -19.63
N PHE A 220 -39.92 12.89 -20.37
CA PHE A 220 -40.48 12.39 -21.62
C PHE A 220 -41.74 11.57 -21.32
N ARG A 221 -42.91 12.01 -21.81
CA ARG A 221 -44.04 11.11 -21.98
C ARG A 221 -43.81 10.26 -23.24
N GLU A 222 -44.36 9.05 -23.23
CA GLU A 222 -44.43 8.10 -24.36
C GLU A 222 -43.16 7.29 -24.71
N TYR A 223 -42.12 7.33 -23.86
CA TYR A 223 -41.12 6.25 -23.80
C TYR A 223 -41.04 5.64 -22.40
N SER A 224 -41.03 4.30 -22.36
CA SER A 224 -40.86 3.52 -21.13
C SER A 224 -39.37 3.45 -20.75
N LEU A 225 -38.82 4.57 -20.26
CA LEU A 225 -37.55 4.55 -19.52
C LEU A 225 -37.79 3.82 -18.19
N VAL A 226 -37.36 2.55 -18.13
CA VAL A 226 -37.28 1.78 -16.87
C VAL A 226 -36.01 2.19 -16.13
N ASP A 227 -35.87 3.49 -15.88
CA ASP A 227 -34.74 4.07 -15.19
C ASP A 227 -34.87 3.84 -13.68
N TRP A 228 -33.87 3.16 -13.13
CA TRP A 228 -33.54 3.16 -11.71
C TRP A 228 -32.13 3.73 -11.56
N TRP A 229 -31.70 4.00 -10.33
CA TRP A 229 -30.51 3.38 -9.72
C TRP A 229 -30.29 3.96 -8.32
N TYR A 230 -29.99 3.08 -7.36
CA TYR A 230 -29.40 3.46 -6.07
C TYR A 230 -28.19 2.58 -5.81
N ALA A 231 -27.01 3.17 -5.61
CA ALA A 231 -25.78 2.43 -5.39
C ALA A 231 -24.78 3.22 -4.52
N LYS A 232 -25.18 3.59 -3.28
CA LYS A 232 -24.19 4.00 -2.28
C LYS A 232 -23.50 2.76 -1.70
N ILE A 233 -22.51 2.23 -2.43
CA ILE A 233 -21.60 1.22 -1.89
C ILE A 233 -20.68 1.92 -0.89
N ASN A 234 -20.97 1.78 0.41
CA ASN A 234 -19.97 2.01 1.45
C ASN A 234 -18.92 0.91 1.29
N SER A 235 -17.84 1.17 0.56
CA SER A 235 -16.80 0.17 0.27
C SER A 235 -16.00 -0.17 1.53
N SER A 236 -16.39 -1.28 2.17
CA SER A 236 -15.60 -1.93 3.21
C SER A 236 -14.26 -2.40 2.62
N GLN A 237 -13.24 -1.56 2.76
CA GLN A 237 -11.82 -1.84 2.49
C GLN A 237 -11.56 -2.71 1.26
N CYS A 238 -11.69 -2.11 0.07
CA CYS A 238 -11.18 -2.72 -1.16
C CYS A 238 -9.65 -2.87 -1.06
N MET A 239 -9.17 -4.07 -0.75
CA MET A 239 -7.75 -4.41 -0.77
C MET A 239 -7.31 -4.60 -2.23
N PRO A 240 -6.31 -3.84 -2.73
CA PRO A 240 -5.81 -4.04 -4.08
C PRO A 240 -5.04 -5.37 -4.18
N ASN A 241 -5.25 -6.08 -5.29
CA ASN A 241 -4.61 -7.32 -5.69
C ASN A 241 -3.69 -7.03 -6.89
N TRP A 242 -2.55 -6.41 -6.59
CA TRP A 242 -1.56 -6.00 -7.59
C TRP A 242 -0.95 -7.21 -8.31
N THR A 243 -1.19 -7.30 -9.61
CA THR A 243 -0.49 -8.22 -10.52
C THR A 243 0.51 -7.46 -11.37
N VAL A 244 1.69 -8.06 -11.59
CA VAL A 244 2.69 -7.50 -12.49
C VAL A 244 2.34 -7.83 -13.93
N GLN A 245 2.21 -6.79 -14.74
CA GLN A 245 2.16 -6.84 -16.20
C GLN A 245 3.51 -6.41 -16.76
N ALA A 246 3.79 -6.77 -18.01
CA ALA A 246 5.00 -6.35 -18.70
C ALA A 246 4.64 -5.82 -20.09
N SER A 247 5.25 -4.70 -20.48
CA SER A 247 5.13 -4.16 -21.84
C SER A 247 5.67 -5.14 -22.88
N ASN A 248 5.39 -4.87 -24.15
CA ASN A 248 6.26 -5.36 -25.22
C ASN A 248 7.66 -4.74 -25.06
N CYS A 249 8.68 -5.38 -25.65
CA CYS A 249 10.02 -4.80 -25.71
C CYS A 249 9.98 -3.53 -26.59
N SER A 250 10.43 -2.39 -26.07
CA SER A 250 10.47 -1.11 -26.79
C SER A 250 11.76 -0.93 -27.59
N ALA A 251 11.78 0.05 -28.50
CA ALA A 251 12.91 0.29 -29.41
C ALA A 251 14.21 0.76 -28.74
N ASP A 252 14.17 1.09 -27.44
CA ASP A 252 15.34 1.30 -26.57
C ASP A 252 15.81 0.01 -25.86
N GLU A 253 15.31 -1.15 -26.30
CA GLU A 253 15.64 -2.49 -25.78
C GLU A 253 15.33 -2.65 -24.29
N ARG A 254 14.19 -2.08 -23.87
CA ARG A 254 13.65 -2.17 -22.50
C ARG A 254 12.26 -2.78 -22.45
N LYS A 255 11.98 -3.46 -21.33
CA LYS A 255 10.66 -4.00 -20.98
C LYS A 255 10.23 -3.39 -19.66
N ILE A 256 9.16 -2.60 -19.68
CA ILE A 256 8.60 -1.94 -18.50
C ILE A 256 7.64 -2.91 -17.83
N PHE A 257 7.91 -3.22 -16.56
CA PHE A 257 7.04 -3.97 -15.68
C PHE A 257 6.23 -2.98 -14.84
N TYR A 258 4.92 -3.14 -14.84
CA TYR A 258 3.97 -2.24 -14.21
C TYR A 258 2.86 -3.02 -13.51
N TYR A 259 2.23 -2.41 -12.52
CA TYR A 259 1.29 -3.10 -11.63
C TYR A 259 -0.16 -2.75 -11.93
N THR A 260 -0.99 -3.77 -12.15
CA THR A 260 -2.44 -3.64 -12.36
C THR A 260 -3.19 -4.33 -11.25
N ASP A 261 -4.11 -3.62 -10.59
CA ASP A 261 -4.99 -4.22 -9.58
C ASP A 261 -6.13 -5.01 -10.25
N LEU A 262 -6.17 -6.33 -10.02
CA LEU A 262 -7.27 -7.18 -10.50
C LEU A 262 -8.61 -6.87 -9.83
N ASN A 263 -8.61 -6.29 -8.63
CA ASN A 263 -9.82 -5.92 -7.89
C ASN A 263 -10.37 -4.55 -8.33
N SER A 264 -9.64 -3.80 -9.17
CA SER A 264 -10.01 -2.46 -9.65
C SER A 264 -10.32 -1.45 -8.52
N CYS A 265 -9.67 -1.58 -7.37
CA CYS A 265 -9.77 -0.65 -6.27
C CYS A 265 -9.19 0.70 -6.68
N SER A 266 -9.96 1.78 -6.54
CA SER A 266 -9.50 3.16 -6.82
C SER A 266 -8.44 3.69 -5.82
N ASN A 267 -7.88 2.82 -4.98
CA ASN A 267 -6.89 3.16 -3.97
C ASN A 267 -5.47 2.90 -4.50
N ILE A 268 -4.81 3.95 -4.97
CA ILE A 268 -3.41 3.91 -5.42
C ILE A 268 -2.40 3.72 -4.27
N SER A 269 -2.83 3.77 -3.01
CA SER A 269 -1.93 3.61 -1.86
C SER A 269 -1.38 2.19 -1.80
N GLY A 270 -0.05 2.06 -1.83
CA GLY A 270 0.64 0.77 -1.83
C GLY A 270 0.84 0.14 -3.21
N ILE A 271 0.65 0.88 -4.31
CA ILE A 271 1.12 0.41 -5.62
C ILE A 271 2.66 0.29 -5.62
N PRO A 272 3.24 -0.86 -6.03
CA PRO A 272 4.70 -0.98 -6.15
C PRO A 272 5.21 -0.12 -7.32
N ALA A 273 6.43 0.39 -7.21
CA ALA A 273 7.03 1.20 -8.27
C ALA A 273 7.28 0.36 -9.54
N ASN A 274 6.90 0.89 -10.69
CA ASN A 274 7.23 0.31 -12.00
C ASN A 274 8.76 0.21 -12.16
N TYR A 275 9.24 -0.86 -12.78
CA TYR A 275 10.66 -1.09 -13.05
C TYR A 275 10.88 -1.52 -14.50
N SER A 276 12.10 -1.32 -15.02
CA SER A 276 12.48 -1.76 -16.36
C SER A 276 13.58 -2.81 -16.30
N LEU A 277 13.47 -3.87 -17.09
CA LEU A 277 14.58 -4.76 -17.42
C LEU A 277 14.98 -4.59 -18.88
N GLY A 278 16.22 -4.94 -19.21
CA GLY A 278 16.65 -5.06 -20.60
C GLY A 278 15.91 -6.17 -21.35
N CYS A 279 15.73 -6.01 -22.66
CA CYS A 279 15.20 -7.06 -23.54
C CYS A 279 15.79 -6.96 -24.95
N ASP A 280 16.20 -8.10 -25.49
CA ASP A 280 16.76 -8.22 -26.83
C ASP A 280 15.62 -8.19 -27.86
N LEU A 281 15.41 -7.04 -28.49
CA LEU A 281 14.29 -6.82 -29.41
C LEU A 281 14.49 -7.51 -30.77
N ASN A 282 15.73 -7.67 -31.20
CA ASN A 282 16.12 -8.15 -32.53
C ASN A 282 16.70 -9.58 -32.51
N GLY A 283 16.93 -10.14 -31.31
CA GLY A 283 17.49 -11.47 -31.09
C GLY A 283 18.99 -11.57 -31.37
N ASN A 284 19.74 -10.46 -31.28
CA ASN A 284 21.14 -10.41 -31.69
C ASN A 284 22.15 -10.84 -30.61
N GLY A 285 21.73 -10.98 -29.35
CA GLY A 285 22.59 -11.35 -28.21
C GLY A 285 23.16 -10.17 -27.42
N VAL A 286 22.80 -8.93 -27.75
CA VAL A 286 23.23 -7.68 -27.08
C VAL A 286 21.98 -6.85 -26.75
N ILE A 287 21.96 -6.26 -25.55
CA ILE A 287 20.92 -5.31 -25.12
C ILE A 287 21.53 -3.94 -24.85
N GLY A 288 20.83 -2.90 -25.30
CA GLY A 288 21.12 -1.49 -25.05
C GLY A 288 21.50 -0.70 -26.31
N ASN A 289 21.46 -1.31 -27.50
CA ASN A 289 21.87 -0.70 -28.77
C ASN A 289 23.29 -0.08 -28.72
N GLY A 290 24.18 -0.62 -27.87
CA GLY A 290 25.53 -0.09 -27.61
C GLY A 290 25.63 0.99 -26.52
N SER A 291 24.52 1.40 -25.91
CA SER A 291 24.47 2.39 -24.82
C SER A 291 25.02 1.80 -23.52
N ILE A 292 25.97 2.50 -22.89
CA ILE A 292 26.63 2.11 -21.63
C ILE A 292 26.54 3.29 -20.65
N LYS A 293 26.28 3.03 -19.36
CA LYS A 293 26.22 4.08 -18.33
C LYS A 293 27.64 4.37 -17.82
N ALA A 294 28.32 5.39 -18.33
CA ALA A 294 29.70 5.68 -17.95
C ALA A 294 29.98 7.16 -17.70
N THR A 295 30.93 7.46 -16.80
CA THR A 295 31.43 8.84 -16.56
C THR A 295 32.22 9.42 -17.73
N ILE A 296 32.62 8.57 -18.68
CA ILE A 296 33.33 8.90 -19.91
C ILE A 296 32.63 8.23 -21.10
N PRO A 297 32.66 8.80 -22.31
CA PRO A 297 32.12 8.13 -23.49
C PRO A 297 32.94 6.86 -23.79
N LEU A 298 32.23 5.75 -23.97
CA LEU A 298 32.82 4.45 -24.31
C LEU A 298 32.13 3.88 -25.55
N VAL A 299 32.93 3.26 -26.42
CA VAL A 299 32.45 2.61 -27.65
C VAL A 299 32.68 1.10 -27.53
N PRO A 300 31.63 0.26 -27.63
CA PRO A 300 31.76 -1.19 -27.60
C PRO A 300 32.25 -1.78 -28.93
N TYR A 301 33.15 -2.75 -28.83
CA TYR A 301 33.68 -3.56 -29.92
C TYR A 301 33.48 -5.05 -29.59
N ILE A 302 33.19 -5.87 -30.59
CA ILE A 302 33.11 -7.33 -30.47
C ILE A 302 34.09 -7.96 -31.46
N ASN A 303 34.97 -8.83 -30.97
CA ASN A 303 36.07 -9.46 -31.71
C ASN A 303 36.92 -8.47 -32.54
N GLY A 304 37.18 -7.29 -31.97
CA GLY A 304 37.95 -6.21 -32.59
C GLY A 304 37.19 -5.36 -33.62
N THR A 305 35.96 -5.72 -34.02
CA THR A 305 35.10 -4.89 -34.87
C THR A 305 34.17 -4.02 -34.04
N LEU A 306 33.78 -2.86 -34.56
CA LEU A 306 32.79 -1.99 -33.91
C LEU A 306 31.46 -2.75 -33.77
N LEU A 307 30.78 -2.61 -32.61
CA LEU A 307 29.47 -3.22 -32.39
C LEU A 307 28.51 -2.84 -33.53
N ASN A 308 27.88 -3.85 -34.13
CA ASN A 308 26.90 -3.69 -35.18
C ASN A 308 25.63 -4.47 -34.80
N ASN A 309 24.62 -3.74 -34.34
CA ASN A 309 23.38 -4.33 -33.83
C ASN A 309 22.51 -4.99 -34.93
N SER A 310 22.96 -4.95 -36.20
CA SER A 310 22.39 -5.74 -37.31
C SER A 310 22.99 -7.14 -37.45
N LEU A 311 24.07 -7.47 -36.73
CA LEU A 311 24.71 -8.79 -36.74
C LEU A 311 24.21 -9.61 -35.56
N ASN A 312 23.83 -10.87 -35.80
CA ASN A 312 23.44 -11.78 -34.72
C ASN A 312 24.66 -12.49 -34.13
N TYR A 313 24.98 -12.20 -32.87
CA TYR A 313 26.12 -12.75 -32.14
C TYR A 313 25.81 -14.09 -31.45
N THR A 314 24.53 -14.44 -31.20
CA THR A 314 24.11 -15.61 -30.39
C THR A 314 24.66 -16.97 -30.83
N ASN A 315 25.01 -17.12 -32.11
CA ASN A 315 25.60 -18.35 -32.65
C ASN A 315 27.08 -18.57 -32.26
N ASN A 316 27.70 -17.65 -31.51
CA ASN A 316 29.12 -17.71 -31.15
C ASN A 316 29.29 -17.95 -29.64
N SER A 317 29.77 -19.12 -29.25
CA SER A 317 29.85 -19.54 -27.84
C SER A 317 30.89 -18.80 -26.99
N LEU A 318 31.80 -18.04 -27.61
CA LEU A 318 32.72 -17.13 -26.90
C LEU A 318 33.25 -16.07 -27.87
N LEU A 319 33.05 -14.79 -27.57
CA LEU A 319 33.64 -13.66 -28.31
C LEU A 319 34.22 -12.64 -27.34
N ARG A 320 35.38 -12.08 -27.67
CA ARG A 320 36.01 -10.98 -26.93
C ARG A 320 35.21 -9.69 -27.11
N VAL A 321 34.81 -9.07 -26.01
CA VAL A 321 34.20 -7.75 -25.96
C VAL A 321 35.24 -6.75 -25.45
N GLU A 322 35.30 -5.57 -26.07
CA GLU A 322 36.18 -4.47 -25.64
C GLU A 322 35.40 -3.15 -25.56
N LEU A 323 35.55 -2.42 -24.46
CA LEU A 323 34.96 -1.08 -24.28
C LEU A 323 36.09 -0.04 -24.39
N LYS A 324 36.02 0.83 -25.42
CA LYS A 324 37.14 1.69 -25.81
C LYS A 324 36.87 3.18 -25.60
N ARG A 325 37.88 3.89 -25.10
CA ARG A 325 38.02 5.36 -25.14
C ARG A 325 39.15 5.68 -26.12
N ASP A 326 38.91 6.50 -27.14
CA ASP A 326 39.93 6.93 -28.11
C ASP A 326 40.73 5.78 -28.74
N ASN A 327 40.04 4.69 -29.10
CA ASN A 327 40.58 3.41 -29.59
C ASN A 327 41.46 2.61 -28.60
N VAL A 328 41.62 3.06 -27.35
CA VAL A 328 42.26 2.31 -26.26
C VAL A 328 41.20 1.49 -25.52
N SER A 329 41.39 0.16 -25.44
CA SER A 329 40.54 -0.73 -24.63
C SER A 329 40.73 -0.45 -23.14
N LEU A 330 39.73 0.17 -22.49
CA LEU A 330 39.74 0.40 -21.04
C LEU A 330 39.18 -0.79 -20.26
N ILE A 331 38.31 -1.58 -20.87
CA ILE A 331 37.78 -2.83 -20.30
C ILE A 331 37.73 -3.87 -21.42
N TRP A 332 38.12 -5.12 -21.14
CA TRP A 332 37.85 -6.25 -22.02
C TRP A 332 37.60 -7.54 -21.26
N PHE A 333 36.79 -8.41 -21.87
CA PHE A 333 36.36 -9.70 -21.33
C PHE A 333 35.93 -10.61 -22.47
N ASP A 334 35.94 -11.92 -22.25
CA ASP A 334 35.42 -12.88 -23.21
C ASP A 334 34.01 -13.30 -22.77
N HIS A 335 33.00 -13.01 -23.59
CA HIS A 335 31.58 -13.23 -23.28
C HIS A 335 31.01 -14.39 -24.08
N ASN A 336 30.20 -15.24 -23.44
CA ASN A 336 29.50 -16.35 -24.09
C ASN A 336 28.11 -15.91 -24.55
N PHE A 337 27.97 -15.62 -25.84
CA PHE A 337 26.71 -15.15 -26.44
C PHE A 337 25.59 -16.22 -26.54
N SER A 338 25.78 -17.40 -25.93
CA SER A 338 24.65 -18.26 -25.51
C SER A 338 23.79 -17.61 -24.42
N LEU A 339 24.31 -16.56 -23.76
CA LEU A 339 23.59 -15.63 -22.90
C LEU A 339 23.58 -14.24 -23.54
N THR A 340 22.61 -13.40 -23.19
CA THR A 340 22.50 -12.04 -23.75
C THR A 340 23.33 -11.04 -22.93
N LEU A 341 24.17 -10.26 -23.61
CA LEU A 341 24.99 -9.21 -22.98
C LEU A 341 24.22 -7.90 -22.83
N ASN A 342 23.80 -7.53 -21.62
CA ASN A 342 23.18 -6.22 -21.40
C ASN A 342 24.20 -5.11 -21.12
N LEU A 343 24.58 -4.38 -22.18
CA LEU A 343 25.45 -3.20 -22.10
C LEU A 343 24.79 -2.04 -21.35
N SER A 344 23.45 -1.94 -21.40
CA SER A 344 22.73 -0.83 -20.75
C SER A 344 22.65 -0.93 -19.22
N ASP A 345 22.92 -2.11 -18.63
CA ASP A 345 23.01 -2.27 -17.18
C ASP A 345 24.42 -2.08 -16.63
N ILE A 346 25.45 -2.20 -17.46
CA ILE A 346 26.85 -1.94 -17.07
C ILE A 346 27.00 -0.47 -16.69
N TYR A 347 27.47 -0.22 -15.46
CA TYR A 347 27.88 1.10 -14.99
C TYR A 347 29.40 1.17 -14.83
N ILE A 348 30.03 2.24 -15.30
CA ILE A 348 31.49 2.43 -15.26
C ILE A 348 31.82 3.82 -14.73
N GLU A 349 32.56 3.87 -13.63
CA GLU A 349 33.13 5.10 -13.07
C GLU A 349 34.64 5.12 -13.29
N THR A 350 35.18 6.25 -13.74
CA THR A 350 36.62 6.51 -13.85
C THR A 350 36.99 7.73 -13.04
N GLN A 351 38.28 7.88 -12.72
CA GLN A 351 38.84 9.00 -11.95
C GLN A 351 38.15 10.36 -12.19
N ASN A 352 37.76 11.03 -11.11
CA ASN A 352 37.48 12.46 -11.13
C ASN A 352 38.80 13.25 -11.00
N SER A 353 38.96 14.35 -11.73
CA SER A 353 40.12 15.25 -11.69
C SER A 353 40.47 15.80 -10.30
N SER A 354 39.56 15.70 -9.33
CA SER A 354 39.81 16.08 -7.92
C SER A 354 40.69 15.09 -7.14
N TYR A 355 40.91 13.86 -7.62
CA TYR A 355 41.73 12.85 -6.95
C TYR A 355 43.18 12.83 -7.48
N ASN A 356 44.13 12.58 -6.57
CA ASN A 356 45.56 12.45 -6.89
C ASN A 356 46.00 11.00 -7.23
N PHE A 357 45.03 10.08 -7.39
CA PHE A 357 45.21 8.70 -7.80
C PHE A 357 44.19 8.35 -8.89
N SER A 358 44.55 7.50 -9.84
CA SER A 358 43.58 6.96 -10.79
C SER A 358 42.73 5.84 -10.17
N TYR A 359 41.51 5.65 -10.68
CA TYR A 359 40.69 4.49 -10.38
C TYR A 359 39.72 4.17 -11.52
N ILE A 360 39.23 2.93 -11.52
CA ILE A 360 38.12 2.46 -12.33
C ILE A 360 37.19 1.55 -11.51
N ILE A 361 35.89 1.80 -11.58
CA ILE A 361 34.81 0.98 -11.03
C ILE A 361 34.00 0.44 -12.21
N VAL A 362 33.59 -0.82 -12.16
CA VAL A 362 32.67 -1.43 -13.12
C VAL A 362 31.63 -2.23 -12.34
N GLU A 363 30.35 -1.92 -12.51
CA GLU A 363 29.23 -2.65 -11.91
C GLU A 363 28.46 -3.45 -12.97
N ASN A 364 27.70 -4.45 -12.50
CA ASN A 364 26.75 -5.26 -13.27
C ASN A 364 27.33 -6.07 -14.46
N LEU A 365 28.65 -6.20 -14.55
CA LEU A 365 29.33 -7.07 -15.52
C LEU A 365 29.86 -8.32 -14.82
N SER A 366 29.21 -9.48 -15.00
CA SER A 366 29.55 -10.73 -14.32
C SER A 366 30.80 -11.43 -14.86
N ASP A 367 31.21 -11.16 -16.10
CA ASP A 367 32.31 -11.87 -16.75
C ASP A 367 33.67 -11.58 -16.11
N LYS A 368 34.58 -12.56 -16.21
CA LYS A 368 35.97 -12.40 -15.79
C LYS A 368 36.66 -11.45 -16.76
N LYS A 369 37.08 -10.29 -16.25
CA LYS A 369 37.46 -9.13 -17.05
C LYS A 369 38.84 -8.60 -16.71
N SER A 370 39.35 -7.77 -17.61
CA SER A 370 40.56 -6.97 -17.42
C SER A 370 40.21 -5.51 -17.62
N VAL A 371 40.88 -4.64 -16.85
CA VAL A 371 40.70 -3.19 -16.91
C VAL A 371 42.04 -2.51 -17.14
N SER A 372 42.05 -1.45 -17.94
CA SER A 372 43.16 -0.52 -18.09
C SER A 372 42.72 0.86 -17.67
N PHE A 373 43.53 1.52 -16.86
CA PHE A 373 43.28 2.87 -16.35
C PHE A 373 44.58 3.68 -16.32
N ASP A 374 44.44 5.00 -16.25
CA ASP A 374 45.56 5.92 -16.34
C ASP A 374 46.47 5.80 -15.09
N ARG A 375 47.76 6.15 -15.19
CA ARG A 375 48.73 6.09 -14.09
C ARG A 375 49.20 7.49 -13.74
N LEU A 376 48.72 8.03 -12.62
CA LEU A 376 49.01 9.42 -12.25
C LEU A 376 50.33 9.56 -11.50
N ASN A 377 50.76 8.53 -10.76
CA ASN A 377 52.02 8.55 -10.03
C ASN A 377 53.04 7.57 -10.65
N THR A 378 54.01 8.14 -11.36
CA THR A 378 55.08 7.39 -12.05
C THR A 378 56.08 6.72 -11.10
N SER A 379 56.08 7.07 -9.79
CA SER A 379 56.85 6.39 -8.74
C SER A 379 56.11 5.18 -8.16
N ASN A 380 54.77 5.19 -8.15
CA ASN A 380 53.98 4.09 -7.60
C ASN A 380 54.12 2.80 -8.41
N SER A 381 54.20 1.67 -7.71
CA SER A 381 54.32 0.34 -8.32
C SER A 381 53.17 -0.59 -7.99
N ALA A 382 52.09 -0.12 -7.36
CA ALA A 382 51.03 -0.97 -6.84
C ALA A 382 49.63 -0.44 -7.16
N VAL A 383 48.66 -1.35 -7.14
CA VAL A 383 47.23 -1.08 -7.26
C VAL A 383 46.50 -1.75 -6.10
N CYS A 384 45.40 -1.14 -5.67
CA CYS A 384 44.48 -1.70 -4.71
C CYS A 384 43.26 -2.25 -5.44
N ILE A 385 43.04 -3.57 -5.34
CA ILE A 385 41.91 -4.26 -5.96
C ILE A 385 40.84 -4.52 -4.91
N ARG A 386 39.59 -4.19 -5.22
CA ARG A 386 38.40 -4.60 -4.46
C ARG A 386 37.47 -5.40 -5.37
N ASP A 387 37.68 -6.71 -5.35
CA ASP A 387 37.02 -7.69 -6.22
C ASP A 387 35.68 -8.15 -5.62
N THR A 388 34.80 -7.19 -5.38
CA THR A 388 33.43 -7.34 -4.84
C THR A 388 32.52 -6.28 -5.46
N LYS A 389 31.24 -6.20 -5.05
CA LYS A 389 30.44 -5.02 -5.37
C LYS A 389 30.96 -3.81 -4.58
N VAL A 390 31.12 -2.71 -5.30
CA VAL A 390 31.49 -1.37 -4.82
C VAL A 390 30.47 -0.40 -5.39
N ASN A 391 30.07 0.60 -4.61
CA ASN A 391 29.10 1.65 -4.99
C ASN A 391 29.76 3.04 -5.04
N SER A 392 30.98 3.18 -4.50
CA SER A 392 31.75 4.43 -4.51
C SER A 392 33.25 4.15 -4.33
N ILE A 393 34.11 5.02 -4.86
CA ILE A 393 35.55 5.00 -4.57
C ILE A 393 35.87 5.12 -3.07
N ASN A 394 34.94 5.69 -2.28
CA ASN A 394 35.05 5.81 -0.83
C ASN A 394 34.81 4.48 -0.08
N ASP A 395 34.36 3.41 -0.75
CA ASP A 395 34.21 2.09 -0.12
C ASP A 395 35.57 1.45 0.22
N PHE A 396 36.65 1.84 -0.48
CA PHE A 396 38.00 1.37 -0.21
C PHE A 396 38.56 1.95 1.08
N SER A 397 39.30 1.14 1.84
CA SER A 397 40.20 1.66 2.87
C SER A 397 41.33 2.51 2.26
N GLU A 398 41.84 3.47 3.02
CA GLU A 398 42.99 4.29 2.63
C GLU A 398 44.23 3.43 2.38
N SER A 399 44.56 2.56 3.34
CA SER A 399 45.75 1.69 3.34
C SER A 399 45.57 0.36 2.58
N CYS A 400 44.47 0.17 1.84
CA CYS A 400 44.15 -1.07 1.11
C CYS A 400 44.19 -2.34 2.00
N ASN A 401 43.66 -2.25 3.22
CA ASN A 401 43.76 -3.26 4.27
C ASN A 401 42.40 -3.82 4.75
N SER A 402 41.29 -3.53 4.07
CA SER A 402 40.01 -4.19 4.37
C SER A 402 40.05 -5.67 3.97
N SER A 403 39.21 -6.50 4.60
CA SER A 403 39.11 -7.94 4.31
C SER A 403 38.61 -8.29 2.89
N SER A 404 38.26 -7.28 2.08
CA SER A 404 37.85 -7.42 0.68
C SER A 404 38.84 -6.79 -0.32
N GLU A 405 39.94 -6.22 0.18
CA GLU A 405 40.95 -5.50 -0.60
C GLU A 405 42.28 -6.27 -0.71
N PHE A 406 42.97 -6.03 -1.83
CA PHE A 406 44.22 -6.71 -2.17
C PHE A 406 45.21 -5.70 -2.77
N ILE A 407 46.36 -5.50 -2.12
CA ILE A 407 47.49 -4.75 -2.68
C ILE A 407 48.22 -5.66 -3.67
N LEU A 408 48.21 -5.28 -4.95
CA LEU A 408 48.93 -5.98 -6.02
C LEU A 408 50.06 -5.10 -6.56
N ASN A 409 51.29 -5.62 -6.52
CA ASN A 409 52.43 -4.99 -7.19
C ASN A 409 52.39 -5.22 -8.71
N CYS A 410 52.89 -4.23 -9.45
CA CYS A 410 52.82 -4.10 -10.89
C CYS A 410 54.22 -3.77 -11.46
N PRO A 411 54.77 -4.58 -12.39
CA PRO A 411 54.24 -5.85 -12.86
C PRO A 411 54.24 -6.92 -11.74
N GLY A 412 53.26 -7.83 -11.76
CA GLY A 412 53.12 -8.88 -10.76
C GLY A 412 51.81 -9.65 -10.85
N ASN A 413 51.59 -10.60 -9.95
CA ASN A 413 50.32 -11.33 -9.81
C ASN A 413 50.07 -11.74 -8.35
N ILE A 414 48.80 -12.05 -8.05
CA ILE A 414 48.36 -12.73 -6.84
C ILE A 414 47.64 -14.01 -7.27
N THR A 415 48.03 -15.12 -6.66
CA THR A 415 47.42 -16.43 -6.88
C THR A 415 46.97 -17.03 -5.54
N SER A 416 45.69 -17.38 -5.45
CA SER A 416 45.13 -18.20 -4.38
C SER A 416 44.25 -19.30 -5.00
N GLU A 417 43.74 -20.21 -4.16
CA GLU A 417 42.84 -21.29 -4.59
C GLU A 417 41.59 -20.81 -5.33
N THR A 418 41.14 -19.57 -5.07
CA THR A 418 39.90 -19.00 -5.62
C THR A 418 40.11 -17.75 -6.46
N LYS A 419 41.27 -17.10 -6.39
CA LYS A 419 41.52 -15.78 -6.99
C LYS A 419 42.84 -15.75 -7.77
N PHE A 420 42.77 -15.23 -8.99
CA PHE A 420 43.92 -14.98 -9.84
C PHE A 420 43.80 -13.57 -10.39
N TYR A 421 44.70 -12.68 -9.96
CA TYR A 421 44.87 -11.34 -10.51
C TYR A 421 46.27 -11.20 -11.08
N ALA A 422 46.39 -10.59 -12.26
CA ALA A 422 47.67 -10.16 -12.82
C ALA A 422 47.65 -8.64 -13.02
N CYS A 423 48.77 -7.98 -12.74
CA CYS A 423 48.96 -6.56 -13.04
C CYS A 423 50.16 -6.35 -13.96
N GLU A 424 49.96 -5.52 -14.98
CA GLU A 424 51.01 -4.92 -15.79
C GLU A 424 50.94 -3.39 -15.67
N LYS A 425 52.02 -2.70 -16.00
CA LYS A 425 52.03 -1.23 -16.05
C LYS A 425 52.92 -0.72 -17.18
N THR A 426 52.56 0.44 -17.70
CA THR A 426 53.40 1.23 -18.59
C THR A 426 53.88 2.50 -17.85
N ASN A 427 54.43 3.47 -18.58
CA ASN A 427 54.69 4.80 -18.01
C ASN A 427 53.41 5.59 -17.71
N THR A 428 52.29 5.28 -18.37
CA THR A 428 51.06 6.10 -18.36
C THR A 428 49.78 5.34 -18.01
N THR A 429 49.84 4.01 -17.88
CA THR A 429 48.68 3.16 -17.54
C THR A 429 49.03 2.02 -16.59
N TYR A 430 48.04 1.54 -15.86
CA TYR A 430 48.00 0.19 -15.27
C TYR A 430 47.05 -0.69 -16.09
N THR A 431 47.32 -1.99 -16.10
CA THR A 431 46.40 -3.02 -16.62
C THR A 431 46.25 -4.10 -15.55
N VAL A 432 45.01 -4.38 -15.13
CA VAL A 432 44.70 -5.39 -14.11
C VAL A 432 43.72 -6.40 -14.68
N SER A 433 44.12 -7.66 -14.67
CA SER A 433 43.44 -8.77 -15.36
C SER A 433 42.96 -9.82 -14.37
N GLY A 434 41.75 -10.33 -14.60
CA GLY A 434 41.18 -11.46 -13.85
C GLY A 434 40.12 -11.09 -12.81
N LEU A 435 39.57 -9.89 -12.88
CA LEU A 435 38.58 -9.34 -11.96
C LEU A 435 37.18 -9.96 -12.20
N THR A 436 36.38 -10.08 -11.15
CA THR A 436 35.02 -10.64 -11.14
C THR A 436 34.01 -9.68 -10.53
N GLY A 437 34.26 -9.18 -9.32
CA GLY A 437 33.86 -7.82 -8.93
C GLY A 437 34.78 -6.80 -9.60
N SER A 438 34.57 -5.51 -9.36
CA SER A 438 35.39 -4.50 -10.05
C SER A 438 35.30 -3.11 -9.43
N ALA A 439 36.17 -2.87 -8.46
CA ALA A 439 36.87 -1.60 -8.42
C ALA A 439 38.39 -1.83 -8.30
N VAL A 440 39.17 -0.97 -8.95
CA VAL A 440 40.62 -0.89 -8.78
C VAL A 440 41.02 0.58 -8.67
N LYS A 441 41.88 0.91 -7.70
CA LYS A 441 42.55 2.22 -7.61
C LYS A 441 44.07 2.07 -7.63
N GLU A 442 44.77 3.10 -8.10
CA GLU A 442 46.22 3.24 -7.92
C GLU A 442 46.55 3.31 -6.42
N PHE A 443 47.50 2.48 -5.95
CA PHE A 443 47.88 2.45 -4.54
C PHE A 443 49.11 3.33 -4.30
N ILE A 444 48.90 4.46 -3.64
CA ILE A 444 49.98 5.31 -3.14
C ILE A 444 50.48 4.70 -1.83
N ASN A 445 51.68 4.10 -1.83
CA ASN A 445 52.26 3.64 -0.57
C ASN A 445 52.70 4.85 0.27
N SER A 446 51.97 5.09 1.37
CA SER A 446 52.17 6.24 2.26
C SER A 446 53.42 6.11 3.15
N GLU A 447 54.15 4.99 3.14
CA GLU A 447 55.34 4.76 3.98
C GLU A 447 56.49 5.79 3.78
N ASN A 448 56.49 6.53 2.66
CA ASN A 448 57.43 7.63 2.40
C ASN A 448 56.77 9.03 2.43
N GLN A 449 55.48 9.15 2.75
CA GLN A 449 54.95 10.40 3.28
C GLN A 449 55.32 10.48 4.77
N PRO A 450 55.81 11.62 5.29
CA PRO A 450 55.89 11.81 6.73
C PRO A 450 54.47 11.79 7.27
N VAL A 451 54.08 10.69 7.93
CA VAL A 451 52.71 10.50 8.45
C VAL A 451 52.39 11.66 9.38
N CYS A 452 51.45 12.51 8.95
CA CYS A 452 50.97 13.61 9.75
C CYS A 452 50.19 13.03 10.93
N ALA A 453 50.84 12.97 12.09
CA ALA A 453 50.27 12.42 13.31
C ALA A 453 49.20 13.40 13.82
N SER A 454 47.93 13.14 13.51
CA SER A 454 46.80 14.00 13.87
C SER A 454 46.69 14.20 15.39
N ASN A 455 46.63 15.45 15.81
CA ASN A 455 46.57 15.89 17.21
C ASN A 455 45.18 16.45 17.51
N TRP A 456 44.21 15.53 17.70
CA TRP A 456 42.80 15.87 17.87
C TRP A 456 42.50 16.53 19.22
N SER A 457 42.10 17.80 19.17
CA SER A 457 41.46 18.51 20.27
C SER A 457 39.94 18.49 20.09
N CYS A 458 39.23 17.88 21.02
CA CYS A 458 37.76 17.80 20.99
C CYS A 458 37.13 18.69 22.04
N ALA A 459 36.06 19.39 21.66
CA ALA A 459 35.17 20.05 22.60
C ALA A 459 34.45 19.03 23.51
N SER A 460 33.92 19.50 24.64
CA SER A 460 32.94 18.76 25.43
C SER A 460 31.72 18.38 24.59
N TRP A 461 31.04 17.30 24.98
CA TRP A 461 29.72 16.96 24.42
C TRP A 461 28.71 18.09 24.67
N ALA A 462 27.94 18.42 23.63
CA ALA A 462 26.77 19.29 23.72
C ALA A 462 25.67 18.64 24.59
N VAL A 463 24.68 19.44 24.98
CA VAL A 463 23.50 18.95 25.71
C VAL A 463 22.75 17.92 24.86
N CYS A 464 22.28 16.85 25.49
CA CYS A 464 21.51 15.81 24.82
C CYS A 464 20.23 16.37 24.18
N SER A 465 20.06 16.16 22.87
CA SER A 465 18.86 16.55 22.14
C SER A 465 17.65 15.71 22.58
N SER A 466 16.43 16.21 22.32
CA SER A 466 15.19 15.46 22.52
C SER A 466 15.10 14.16 21.73
N ALA A 467 15.91 14.01 20.67
CA ALA A 467 16.06 12.78 19.88
C ALA A 467 17.03 11.75 20.49
N GLY A 468 17.60 12.00 21.67
CA GLY A 468 18.50 11.07 22.36
C GLY A 468 19.93 11.02 21.79
N ASN A 469 20.37 12.07 21.10
CA ASN A 469 21.72 12.20 20.55
C ASN A 469 22.41 13.49 21.01
N GLN A 470 23.72 13.41 21.25
CA GLN A 470 24.58 14.56 21.51
C GLN A 470 25.80 14.56 20.59
N THR A 471 26.31 15.74 20.29
CA THR A 471 27.44 15.95 19.37
C THR A 471 28.58 16.72 20.02
N ARG A 472 29.78 16.62 19.46
CA ARG A 472 30.92 17.49 19.76
C ARG A 472 31.72 17.74 18.48
N VAL A 473 32.55 18.77 18.49
CA VAL A 473 33.48 19.07 17.39
C VAL A 473 34.88 18.64 17.80
N CYS A 474 35.58 17.94 16.92
CA CYS A 474 36.98 17.57 17.05
C CYS A 474 37.80 18.20 15.93
N THR A 475 38.77 19.04 16.30
CA THR A 475 39.69 19.74 15.39
C THR A 475 41.08 19.13 15.51
N ASP A 476 41.71 18.80 14.39
CA ASP A 476 43.13 18.41 14.39
C ASP A 476 44.00 19.67 14.45
N LEU A 477 44.78 19.80 15.53
CA LEU A 477 45.70 20.91 15.73
C LEU A 477 46.88 20.92 14.74
N ASN A 478 47.16 19.79 14.09
CA ASN A 478 48.25 19.65 13.11
C ASN A 478 47.78 19.89 11.65
N ASN A 479 46.49 20.14 11.41
CA ASN A 479 45.89 20.36 10.08
C ASN A 479 46.25 19.28 9.04
N CYS A 480 46.28 18.02 9.45
CA CYS A 480 46.56 16.90 8.56
C CYS A 480 45.46 16.80 7.47
N THR A 481 45.88 16.84 6.20
CA THR A 481 44.97 16.86 5.04
C THR A 481 44.47 15.48 4.61
N SER A 482 45.12 14.41 5.07
CA SER A 482 44.58 13.04 4.98
C SER A 482 43.52 12.82 6.06
N PRO A 483 42.33 12.30 5.71
CA PRO A 483 41.25 12.13 6.67
C PRO A 483 41.39 10.87 7.55
N THR A 484 40.37 10.67 8.38
CA THR A 484 39.88 9.39 8.95
C THR A 484 40.76 8.49 9.82
N ILE A 485 42.10 8.47 9.77
CA ILE A 485 42.88 7.63 10.70
C ILE A 485 42.76 8.19 12.13
N ALA A 486 41.96 7.49 12.95
CA ALA A 486 41.72 7.76 14.37
C ALA A 486 41.06 9.12 14.73
N LYS A 487 40.23 9.71 13.86
CA LYS A 487 39.36 10.84 14.29
C LYS A 487 38.42 10.39 15.42
N PRO A 488 38.39 11.06 16.59
CA PRO A 488 37.49 10.68 17.68
C PRO A 488 36.01 10.87 17.32
N ILE A 489 35.12 10.04 17.89
CA ILE A 489 33.68 10.11 17.61
C ILE A 489 33.08 11.50 17.93
N GLU A 490 32.29 12.05 17.01
CA GLU A 490 31.66 13.37 17.11
C GLU A 490 30.15 13.31 17.38
N SER A 491 29.56 12.12 17.40
CA SER A 491 28.18 11.86 17.81
C SER A 491 28.12 10.64 18.72
N GLN A 492 27.27 10.69 19.75
CA GLN A 492 26.90 9.53 20.54
C GLN A 492 25.44 9.64 21.03
N THR A 493 24.84 8.49 21.29
CA THR A 493 23.55 8.40 21.99
C THR A 493 23.66 8.88 23.44
N CYS A 494 22.59 9.46 23.96
CA CYS A 494 22.46 9.97 25.32
C CYS A 494 20.99 9.93 25.76
N MET A 495 20.74 10.05 27.06
CA MET A 495 19.37 10.19 27.58
C MET A 495 19.00 11.68 27.62
N PRO A 496 17.89 12.12 27.00
CA PRO A 496 17.44 13.50 27.09
C PRO A 496 17.15 13.88 28.56
N PRO A 497 17.31 15.16 28.95
CA PRO A 497 16.88 15.62 30.26
C PRO A 497 15.36 15.44 30.40
N CYS A 498 14.95 14.50 31.26
CA CYS A 498 13.54 14.10 31.40
C CYS A 498 12.74 15.20 32.12
N THR A 499 11.80 15.82 31.40
CA THR A 499 10.89 16.82 31.97
C THR A 499 9.72 16.13 32.66
N LEU A 500 9.46 16.50 33.91
CA LEU A 500 8.35 15.93 34.70
C LEU A 500 6.99 16.36 34.14
N ASN A 501 6.06 15.41 34.00
CA ASN A 501 4.69 15.65 33.57
C ASN A 501 3.70 14.92 34.50
N TRP A 502 3.51 15.49 35.69
CA TRP A 502 2.64 14.93 36.73
C TRP A 502 1.15 15.07 36.37
N THR A 503 0.47 13.94 36.27
CA THR A 503 -1.00 13.85 36.26
C THR A 503 -1.48 13.20 37.55
N CYS A 504 -2.50 13.76 38.18
CA CYS A 504 -3.04 13.25 39.44
C CYS A 504 -4.51 12.85 39.28
N THR A 505 -4.95 11.81 39.98
CA THR A 505 -6.37 11.51 40.14
C THR A 505 -7.05 12.58 40.98
N ASN A 506 -8.38 12.60 40.96
CA ASN A 506 -9.16 13.21 42.03
C ASN A 506 -8.83 12.53 43.37
N PHE A 507 -9.05 13.25 44.48
CA PHE A 507 -8.97 12.67 45.81
C PHE A 507 -10.12 11.68 46.05
N THR A 508 -9.81 10.60 46.75
CA THR A 508 -10.74 9.53 47.11
C THR A 508 -10.65 9.19 48.60
N PRO A 509 -11.77 8.82 49.26
CA PRO A 509 -13.14 8.95 48.77
C PRO A 509 -13.56 10.42 48.57
N GLU A 510 -14.58 10.64 47.74
CA GLU A 510 -15.09 11.97 47.39
C GLU A 510 -15.73 12.68 48.60
N ILE A 511 -16.61 11.95 49.30
CA ILE A 511 -17.07 12.32 50.65
C ILE A 511 -15.94 11.99 51.63
N CYS A 512 -15.53 12.96 52.43
CA CYS A 512 -14.46 12.78 53.41
C CYS A 512 -14.73 11.60 54.36
N PRO A 513 -13.74 10.73 54.67
CA PRO A 513 -13.92 9.62 55.60
C PRO A 513 -13.69 10.05 57.05
N LYS A 514 -14.04 9.19 58.02
CA LYS A 514 -13.95 9.49 59.46
C LYS A 514 -12.54 9.80 59.98
N ASN A 515 -11.49 9.35 59.29
CA ASN A 515 -10.09 9.68 59.59
C ASN A 515 -9.66 11.07 59.09
N GLN A 516 -10.57 11.86 58.48
CA GLN A 516 -10.32 13.23 58.04
C GLN A 516 -9.22 13.40 56.99
N GLU A 517 -8.83 12.33 56.27
CA GLU A 517 -7.85 12.35 55.19
C GLU A 517 -8.43 11.70 53.94
N ARG A 518 -8.19 12.32 52.78
CA ARG A 518 -8.48 11.78 51.45
C ARG A 518 -7.19 11.69 50.64
N THR A 519 -7.08 10.68 49.77
CA THR A 519 -5.85 10.38 49.04
C THR A 519 -6.06 10.36 47.52
N ARG A 520 -5.05 10.79 46.78
CA ARG A 520 -4.98 10.73 45.31
C ARG A 520 -3.67 10.10 44.87
N VAL A 521 -3.63 9.59 43.64
CA VAL A 521 -2.40 9.06 43.03
C VAL A 521 -1.91 10.04 41.97
N CYS A 522 -0.65 10.46 42.09
CA CYS A 522 0.04 11.31 41.12
C CYS A 522 1.09 10.49 40.36
N THR A 523 0.93 10.39 39.04
CA THR A 523 1.77 9.64 38.11
C THR A 523 2.45 10.60 37.15
N ASP A 524 3.78 10.52 37.06
CA ASP A 524 4.55 11.19 36.02
C ASP A 524 4.41 10.42 34.71
N LEU A 525 3.79 11.03 33.69
CA LEU A 525 3.58 10.42 32.37
C LEU A 525 4.90 10.09 31.68
N ASN A 526 5.95 10.87 31.95
CA ASN A 526 7.26 10.72 31.32
C ASN A 526 8.18 9.73 32.05
N LYS A 527 7.74 9.21 33.21
CA LYS A 527 8.41 8.17 34.02
C LYS A 527 9.87 8.50 34.39
N CYS A 528 10.16 9.78 34.64
CA CYS A 528 11.49 10.30 34.94
C CYS A 528 12.10 9.78 36.25
N GLY A 529 11.33 9.11 37.10
CA GLY A 529 11.81 8.40 38.30
C GLY A 529 12.21 9.28 39.50
N VAL A 530 12.16 10.62 39.36
CA VAL A 530 12.47 11.56 40.45
C VAL A 530 11.18 12.04 41.14
N THR A 531 11.25 12.23 42.46
CA THR A 531 10.10 12.66 43.29
C THR A 531 10.03 14.17 43.52
N THR A 532 11.08 14.91 43.17
CA THR A 532 11.14 16.38 43.28
C THR A 532 10.01 17.03 42.48
N GLY A 533 9.19 17.85 43.14
CA GLY A 533 8.04 18.49 42.50
C GLY A 533 6.81 17.59 42.30
N LYS A 534 6.79 16.37 42.85
CA LYS A 534 5.56 15.55 42.90
C LYS A 534 4.47 16.28 43.72
N PRO A 535 3.24 16.47 43.21
CA PRO A 535 2.17 17.08 43.97
C PRO A 535 1.74 16.21 45.17
N THR A 536 1.31 16.85 46.26
CA THR A 536 0.89 16.16 47.50
C THR A 536 -0.24 15.18 47.25
N GLU A 537 -0.10 13.94 47.74
CA GLU A 537 -1.05 12.84 47.52
C GLU A 537 -2.06 12.64 48.66
N VAL A 538 -1.90 13.34 49.79
CA VAL A 538 -2.80 13.31 50.96
C VAL A 538 -3.27 14.73 51.26
N GLU A 539 -4.55 14.89 51.57
CA GLU A 539 -5.16 16.17 51.96
C GLU A 539 -6.16 15.92 53.11
N SER A 540 -6.22 16.85 54.06
CA SER A 540 -7.18 16.79 55.16
C SER A 540 -8.56 17.35 54.78
N CYS A 541 -9.62 16.80 55.35
CA CYS A 541 -11.01 17.14 55.02
C CYS A 541 -11.94 16.98 56.24
N VAL A 542 -13.16 17.52 56.16
CA VAL A 542 -14.16 17.47 57.24
C VAL A 542 -15.18 16.36 56.97
N TYR A 543 -15.40 15.48 57.96
CA TYR A 543 -16.40 14.40 57.90
C TYR A 543 -17.79 14.91 58.29
N GLU A 544 -18.75 14.87 57.36
CA GLU A 544 -20.16 15.24 57.61
C GLU A 544 -21.06 14.01 57.82
N THR A 545 -21.99 14.10 58.77
CA THR A 545 -22.96 13.04 59.06
C THR A 545 -24.35 13.35 58.50
N THR A 546 -24.67 12.81 57.32
CA THR A 546 -26.04 12.89 56.77
C THR A 546 -26.99 11.93 57.53
N PRO A 547 -28.17 12.38 58.01
CA PRO A 547 -29.06 11.52 58.81
C PRO A 547 -29.83 10.48 57.97
N VAL A 548 -29.32 9.25 57.92
CA VAL A 548 -29.85 8.15 57.08
C VAL A 548 -31.29 7.71 57.44
N TRP A 549 -31.78 8.04 58.65
CA TRP A 549 -33.10 7.59 59.15
C TRP A 549 -34.28 7.99 58.26
N ILE A 550 -34.19 9.11 57.54
CA ILE A 550 -35.23 9.64 56.65
C ILE A 550 -35.62 8.63 55.55
N TRP A 551 -34.65 7.89 55.00
CA TRP A 551 -34.88 6.93 53.93
C TRP A 551 -35.63 5.67 54.39
N PHE A 552 -35.39 5.23 55.63
CA PHE A 552 -36.10 4.08 56.21
C PHE A 552 -37.58 4.39 56.47
N SER A 553 -37.91 5.63 56.84
CA SER A 553 -39.31 6.07 57.01
C SER A 553 -40.10 6.03 55.70
N LEU A 554 -39.50 6.47 54.58
CA LEU A 554 -40.14 6.46 53.27
C LEU A 554 -40.30 5.04 52.70
N GLY A 555 -39.28 4.19 52.83
CA GLY A 555 -39.34 2.81 52.32
C GLY A 555 -40.45 1.96 52.95
N GLY A 556 -40.72 2.13 54.25
CA GLY A 556 -41.77 1.39 54.95
C GLY A 556 -43.19 1.68 54.44
N LEU A 557 -43.49 2.94 54.11
CA LEU A 557 -44.81 3.35 53.63
C LEU A 557 -45.13 2.78 52.24
N VAL A 558 -44.14 2.73 51.35
CA VAL A 558 -44.29 2.17 50.00
C VAL A 558 -44.61 0.67 50.05
N ILE A 559 -43.94 -0.08 50.93
CA ILE A 559 -44.17 -1.53 51.08
C ILE A 559 -45.60 -1.80 51.60
N ILE A 560 -46.08 -1.02 52.57
CA ILE A 560 -47.45 -1.14 53.10
C ILE A 560 -48.49 -0.86 52.00
N ALA A 561 -48.27 0.17 51.17
CA ALA A 561 -49.16 0.50 50.05
C ALA A 561 -49.23 -0.65 49.01
N ILE A 562 -48.08 -1.24 48.65
CA ILE A 562 -48.01 -2.36 47.71
C ILE A 562 -48.77 -3.59 48.24
N ILE A 563 -48.61 -3.92 49.52
CA ILE A 563 -49.36 -5.02 50.16
C ILE A 563 -50.88 -4.75 50.11
N GLY A 564 -51.31 -3.50 50.39
CA GLY A 564 -52.70 -3.09 50.27
C GLY A 564 -53.29 -3.30 48.88
N VAL A 565 -52.56 -2.91 47.82
CA VAL A 565 -52.99 -3.11 46.42
C VAL A 565 -53.11 -4.60 46.07
N ILE A 566 -52.19 -5.44 46.53
CA ILE A 566 -52.23 -6.90 46.27
C ILE A 566 -53.44 -7.56 46.95
N VAL A 567 -53.75 -7.17 48.20
CA VAL A 567 -54.96 -7.63 48.91
C VAL A 567 -56.23 -7.14 48.22
N TRP A 568 -56.26 -5.89 47.76
CA TRP A 568 -57.42 -5.33 47.04
C TRP A 568 -57.67 -6.02 45.69
N MET A 569 -56.62 -6.26 44.88
CA MET A 569 -56.74 -6.98 43.61
C MET A 569 -57.20 -8.43 43.78
N THR A 570 -56.71 -9.14 44.81
CA THR A 570 -57.13 -10.53 45.08
C THR A 570 -58.58 -10.63 45.55
N ILE A 571 -59.14 -9.57 46.15
CA ILE A 571 -60.57 -9.47 46.45
C ILE A 571 -61.38 -9.12 45.19
N SER A 572 -60.95 -8.13 44.40
CA SER A 572 -61.73 -7.59 43.27
C SER A 572 -61.99 -8.61 42.16
N LEU A 573 -61.04 -9.51 41.90
CA LEU A 573 -61.14 -10.55 40.87
C LEU A 573 -62.19 -11.66 41.14
N THR A 574 -62.95 -11.58 42.24
CA THR A 574 -63.92 -12.62 42.65
C THR A 574 -65.39 -12.33 42.31
N LYS A 575 -65.74 -11.14 41.79
CA LYS A 575 -67.13 -10.76 41.47
C LYS A 575 -67.34 -10.47 39.98
N LYS A 576 -68.52 -10.84 39.46
CA LYS A 576 -68.79 -10.97 38.02
C LYS A 576 -69.73 -9.89 37.45
N THR A 577 -69.33 -9.36 36.29
CA THR A 577 -70.18 -8.90 35.15
C THR A 577 -71.10 -7.66 35.32
N PRO A 578 -71.47 -6.97 34.21
CA PRO A 578 -71.98 -5.58 34.19
C PRO A 578 -73.53 -5.55 34.07
N PRO A 579 -74.25 -4.44 33.72
CA PRO A 579 -74.02 -3.42 32.65
C PRO A 579 -73.44 -2.07 33.20
N GLU A 580 -73.49 -0.85 32.61
CA GLU A 580 -74.15 -0.26 31.40
C GLU A 580 -73.42 1.04 30.89
N LYS A 581 -74.05 1.82 29.99
CA LYS A 581 -73.73 3.20 29.51
C LYS A 581 -74.88 4.19 29.86
N PRO A 582 -74.73 5.53 30.00
CA PRO A 582 -74.44 6.48 28.88
C PRO A 582 -73.77 7.85 29.21
N PHE A 583 -73.57 8.68 28.14
CA PHE A 583 -73.42 10.17 28.11
C PHE A 583 -72.15 10.81 28.75
N GLU A 584 -71.43 11.73 28.08
CA GLU A 584 -71.62 13.22 27.94
C GLU A 584 -71.31 14.00 29.24
N ASP A 585 -70.59 15.15 29.27
CA ASP A 585 -70.05 16.00 28.19
C ASP A 585 -68.85 16.91 28.63
N ASP A 586 -68.14 17.48 27.65
CA ASP A 586 -67.40 18.77 27.55
C ASP A 586 -66.25 19.25 28.51
N SER A 587 -65.52 20.27 28.01
CA SER A 587 -64.79 21.38 28.66
C SER A 587 -63.24 21.35 28.94
N ASP A 588 -62.52 22.04 28.03
CA ASP A 588 -61.63 23.21 28.25
C ASP A 588 -60.17 23.20 28.82
N ASN A 589 -59.29 23.82 28.00
CA ASN A 589 -58.20 24.80 28.32
C ASN A 589 -56.99 24.40 29.19
N HIS A 590 -55.78 24.99 29.10
CA HIS A 590 -55.12 26.02 28.25
C HIS A 590 -53.60 25.68 28.19
N ILE A 591 -52.78 25.97 27.16
CA ILE A 591 -51.99 27.22 26.92
C ILE A 591 -51.15 27.65 28.16
N ASP A 592 -49.82 27.87 28.14
CA ASP A 592 -48.88 28.21 27.03
C ASP A 592 -47.42 27.69 27.22
N TRP A 593 -46.54 28.01 26.25
CA TRP A 593 -45.05 27.98 26.23
C TRP A 593 -44.45 29.23 27.00
N PRO A 594 -43.19 29.76 26.86
CA PRO A 594 -42.10 29.47 25.90
C PRO A 594 -40.60 29.61 26.39
N ILE A 595 -39.69 29.56 25.41
CA ILE A 595 -38.31 30.13 25.35
C ILE A 595 -37.10 29.26 25.80
N THR A 596 -36.17 29.11 24.84
CA THR A 596 -34.78 28.59 24.89
C THR A 596 -33.83 29.76 24.48
N PRO A 597 -32.59 29.60 23.95
CA PRO A 597 -31.45 28.67 24.16
C PRO A 597 -30.26 29.52 24.74
N PRO A 598 -28.96 29.47 24.34
CA PRO A 598 -28.09 28.49 23.64
C PRO A 598 -26.82 28.16 24.49
N GLU A 599 -25.64 27.70 24.04
CA GLU A 599 -25.02 27.46 22.71
C GLU A 599 -23.82 26.47 22.83
N ASN A 600 -23.40 25.82 21.72
CA ASN A 600 -22.07 25.23 21.47
C ASN A 600 -21.51 24.11 22.39
N SER A 601 -20.60 23.22 21.96
CA SER A 601 -20.27 22.75 20.60
C SER A 601 -19.53 21.39 20.60
N LYS A 602 -19.91 20.51 19.66
CA LYS A 602 -19.14 19.53 18.84
C LYS A 602 -17.60 19.37 19.04
N PRO A 603 -17.00 18.25 18.57
CA PRO A 603 -16.91 16.91 19.16
C PRO A 603 -15.42 16.47 19.34
N THR A 604 -15.14 15.19 19.62
CA THR A 604 -13.99 14.45 19.02
C THR A 604 -14.16 12.94 19.16
N THR A 605 -13.81 12.20 18.11
CA THR A 605 -13.73 10.74 18.05
C THR A 605 -12.37 10.22 18.52
N GLN A 606 -12.33 9.02 19.13
CA GLN A 606 -11.14 8.18 19.09
C GLN A 606 -11.48 6.79 18.55
N ASN A 607 -10.56 6.26 17.74
CA ASN A 607 -10.55 4.88 17.28
C ASN A 607 -9.14 4.31 17.52
N LEU A 608 -9.06 3.00 17.68
CA LEU A 608 -7.83 2.20 17.80
C LEU A 608 -6.98 2.29 16.49
N PRO A 609 -5.67 1.89 16.43
CA PRO A 609 -5.26 0.53 16.85
C PRO A 609 -3.84 0.27 17.39
N ALA A 610 -3.71 -0.94 17.95
CA ALA A 610 -2.61 -1.92 17.90
C ALA A 610 -1.12 -1.49 17.84
N GLN A 611 -0.33 -2.11 18.72
CA GLN A 611 1.13 -2.21 18.60
C GLN A 611 1.54 -3.37 17.69
N ILE A 612 2.70 -3.25 17.04
CA ILE A 612 3.46 -4.35 16.44
C ILE A 612 4.69 -4.60 17.32
N GLN A 613 4.96 -5.86 17.65
CA GLN A 613 6.16 -6.27 18.39
C GLN A 613 7.26 -6.76 17.43
N SER A 614 8.51 -6.42 17.74
CA SER A 614 9.71 -6.99 17.11
C SER A 614 10.44 -7.89 18.12
N PRO A 615 11.08 -8.99 17.68
CA PRO A 615 11.75 -9.93 18.57
C PRO A 615 13.10 -9.40 19.11
N ALA A 616 13.51 -9.90 20.27
CA ALA A 616 14.78 -9.58 20.90
C ALA A 616 15.95 -10.39 20.29
N SER A 617 17.16 -9.82 20.34
CA SER A 617 18.40 -10.52 19.95
C SER A 617 19.10 -11.14 21.17
N GLU A 618 19.30 -12.46 21.15
CA GLU A 618 20.17 -13.14 22.12
C GLU A 618 21.66 -12.95 21.78
N SER A 619 22.51 -12.86 22.79
CA SER A 619 23.96 -12.70 22.65
C SER A 619 24.70 -14.05 22.68
N PRO A 620 25.74 -14.25 21.84
CA PRO A 620 26.49 -15.50 21.81
C PRO A 620 27.50 -15.61 22.98
N PRO A 621 27.73 -16.81 23.55
CA PRO A 621 28.63 -16.99 24.68
C PRO A 621 30.11 -17.09 24.27
N THR A 622 30.98 -16.50 25.08
CA THR A 622 32.44 -16.54 24.97
C THR A 622 33.00 -17.97 25.04
N ARG A 623 34.03 -18.30 24.25
CA ARG A 623 34.75 -19.58 24.33
C ARG A 623 36.26 -19.40 24.49
N ALA A 624 36.87 -20.23 25.35
CA ALA A 624 38.28 -20.16 25.73
C ALA A 624 39.22 -20.75 24.66
N PRO A 625 40.52 -20.36 24.63
CA PRO A 625 41.49 -20.84 23.65
C PRO A 625 41.99 -22.27 23.94
N LEU A 626 42.48 -22.93 22.88
CA LEU A 626 43.24 -24.19 22.92
C LEU A 626 44.55 -24.05 22.10
N PRO A 627 45.57 -24.91 22.35
CA PRO A 627 46.97 -24.52 22.17
C PRO A 627 47.58 -24.81 20.79
N SER A 628 48.71 -24.13 20.53
CA SER A 628 49.56 -24.29 19.34
C SER A 628 50.26 -25.67 19.27
N PRO A 629 50.42 -26.25 18.07
CA PRO A 629 51.35 -27.36 17.84
C PRO A 629 52.79 -26.87 17.52
N MET A 630 53.78 -27.71 17.85
CA MET A 630 55.20 -27.51 17.51
C MET A 630 55.55 -28.02 16.09
N PRO A 631 56.70 -27.62 15.51
CA PRO A 631 57.05 -27.93 14.12
C PRO A 631 57.57 -29.36 13.91
N ALA A 632 57.51 -29.82 12.67
CA ALA A 632 58.12 -31.07 12.22
C ALA A 632 59.19 -30.79 11.13
N GLN A 633 60.27 -31.56 11.17
CA GLN A 633 61.17 -31.81 10.02
C GLN A 633 60.52 -32.95 9.17
N ASP A 634 60.88 -33.26 7.93
CA ASP A 634 62.21 -33.26 7.32
C ASP A 634 62.17 -33.48 5.77
N GLN A 635 63.34 -33.37 5.11
CA GLN A 635 63.78 -34.02 3.86
C GLN A 635 62.92 -34.04 2.56
N THR A 636 63.30 -33.14 1.64
CA THR A 636 63.72 -33.41 0.23
C THR A 636 62.98 -34.41 -0.68
N THR A 637 62.57 -33.95 -1.86
CA THR A 637 63.12 -34.41 -3.18
C THR A 637 62.63 -33.53 -4.35
N ASN A 638 63.50 -33.21 -5.31
CA ASN A 638 63.16 -32.40 -6.50
C ASN A 638 63.05 -33.26 -7.79
N PRO A 639 61.95 -33.14 -8.56
CA PRO A 639 61.91 -33.58 -9.96
C PRO A 639 62.53 -32.52 -10.91
N PRO A 640 63.00 -32.90 -12.13
CA PRO A 640 63.79 -32.02 -13.00
C PRO A 640 62.97 -31.03 -13.85
N VAL A 641 63.57 -29.87 -14.12
CA VAL A 641 63.00 -28.77 -14.92
C VAL A 641 63.00 -29.09 -16.43
N PRO A 642 61.87 -28.93 -17.16
CA PRO A 642 61.83 -28.99 -18.61
C PRO A 642 62.56 -27.80 -19.27
N LYS A 643 63.33 -28.06 -20.32
CA LYS A 643 64.03 -27.01 -21.08
C LYS A 643 63.05 -26.18 -21.92
N PRO A 644 63.25 -24.84 -22.06
CA PRO A 644 62.39 -24.01 -22.90
C PRO A 644 62.56 -24.33 -24.39
N TYR A 645 61.44 -24.38 -25.11
CA TYR A 645 61.38 -24.59 -26.56
C TYR A 645 61.57 -23.26 -27.29
N ILE A 646 62.52 -23.19 -28.24
CA ILE A 646 62.83 -21.97 -28.99
C ILE A 646 62.07 -21.98 -30.34
N PRO A 647 61.13 -21.05 -30.58
CA PRO A 647 60.49 -20.90 -31.89
C PRO A 647 61.48 -20.36 -32.93
N ARG A 648 61.48 -20.93 -34.14
CA ARG A 648 62.23 -20.35 -35.28
C ARG A 648 61.57 -19.05 -35.73
N ILE A 649 62.30 -17.94 -35.67
CA ILE A 649 61.92 -16.69 -36.32
C ILE A 649 62.20 -16.80 -37.82
N ASN A 650 61.15 -16.81 -38.65
CA ASN A 650 61.30 -16.63 -40.10
C ASN A 650 61.57 -15.15 -40.41
N ARG A 651 62.59 -14.87 -41.21
CA ARG A 651 62.86 -13.52 -41.74
C ARG A 651 61.86 -13.17 -42.86
N PRO A 652 61.21 -11.98 -42.82
CA PRO A 652 60.71 -11.33 -44.02
C PRO A 652 61.88 -10.82 -44.87
N ASN A 653 61.68 -10.71 -46.19
CA ASN A 653 62.66 -10.10 -47.09
C ASN A 653 62.68 -8.57 -46.94
N THR A 654 63.87 -7.97 -47.00
CA THR A 654 64.05 -6.51 -47.06
C THR A 654 64.07 -6.04 -48.51
N GLU A 655 62.95 -5.52 -49.00
CA GLU A 655 62.94 -4.77 -50.27
C GLU A 655 63.61 -3.40 -50.09
N LYS A 656 64.30 -2.96 -51.15
CA LYS A 656 64.98 -1.66 -51.19
C LYS A 656 64.04 -0.60 -51.79
N PRO A 657 63.81 0.55 -51.14
CA PRO A 657 63.32 1.72 -51.85
C PRO A 657 64.40 2.21 -52.82
N LYS A 658 64.01 2.48 -54.08
CA LYS A 658 64.89 3.17 -55.03
C LYS A 658 64.96 4.65 -54.67
N LYS A 659 66.14 5.26 -54.85
CA LYS A 659 66.21 6.70 -55.11
C LYS A 659 65.57 6.99 -56.47
N GLN A 660 64.88 8.13 -56.57
CA GLN A 660 64.57 8.76 -57.85
C GLN A 660 64.66 10.28 -57.64
N ASP A 661 65.51 10.93 -58.42
CA ASP A 661 65.79 12.36 -58.31
C ASP A 661 64.86 13.18 -59.24
N SER A 662 64.67 14.46 -58.89
CA SER A 662 64.21 15.58 -59.74
C SER A 662 62.96 15.40 -60.62
N GLN A 663 61.88 16.11 -60.29
CA GLN A 663 61.73 17.50 -60.77
C GLN A 663 60.93 18.34 -59.76
#